data_AF-A0A072VTK8-F1
#
_entry.id   AF-A0A072VTK8-F1
#
_cell.length_a   1.000
_cell.length_b   1.000
_cell.length_c   1.000
_cell.angle_alpha   90.00
_cell.angle_beta   90.00
_cell.angle_gamma   90.00
#
_symmetry.space_group_name_H-M   'P 1'
#
loop_
_entity.id
_entity.type
_entity.pdbx_description
1 polymer ?
#
loop_
_entity_poly.entity_id
_entity_poly.type
_entity_poly.pdbx_seq_one_letter_code
_entity_poly.pdbx_strand_id
1 'polypeptide(L)'
;MDPHFYFTPPSLSPPSPQLNPNPNPNNIQSDSSPNLDQNPNPNLTNYLGLPVPKKRRRGRSQRNPSSSFRSPLNNDLSSSAVAPPPPSTEDFSDDIIMINKEAKAEAMIALTAGFPADSLSEEEIEAGVIPVIGGIEQVNYTLVRNHIIAKWRENVSVWVTKAMFIDYIPQHYHSLLDSAYNYLVSHGYINFGVASAIKDKMPTEPSKPGVIIIGAGLAGLAAARQLMRFGFKVTVLEGRKRAGGRVYTKKMEVGSRVGAVAELGGSVLTGTLGNPLGIVARQLGDVLHKVRDKCPLYSVDGKPVDPDMDAKVESAFNRLLDKISRLRQSMGEVSNDVSLGAALQTFSQVYKDAVSDEEMKLFNWHLANLEYANAGLLSHLSLAFWDQDDPYDMGGDHCFLPGGNVKLVQALAENVPILYEKTVNTIRYGSDGVQVIAGSQVFEGDMALCTVPLGVLKKGSIKFIPELPQRKLDGIKRLGFGLLNKVAMLFPHVFWEMDLDTFGHLSDDPSRRGEFFLFYSYATVAGGPLLIALVAGEAAHKFESMPPTDAVTKVLQILKGIYEPKGINVPEPIQTVCTRWGSDPFCFGSYSNVAVGASGDDYDILAESVGDGRLFFAGEATTRRYPATMHGAFLSGLREAANMAHHANIRSMNVKVEKTPSSAYSCASLLADLFREPDVEFGSFSIIFAQKNGDPKSPAILRVTFGEHKKKYHEVSRQDQQQHSNKLLFQQLQSHFNQQQQQQLHIYTLLSRQQALDLREVRGGDEIRLNYLSEKLGVKLVGRKGLGPNADSIIASIKAERENRKPVSTSMAHKPGVSNLKTDIMKRKIIRKAKVVKKSNGSIPHASMNVRSASKVPEENQIIDQVLPDVPVSGNNQNDLSKSNP
;
A
#
# COMPACT_ATOMS: atom_id res chain seq x y z
N MET A 1 1.17 -53.04 10.39
CA MET A 1 2.10 -53.72 11.29
C MET A 1 2.90 -52.63 12.01
N ASP A 2 3.05 -52.78 13.31
CA ASP A 2 4.00 -52.05 14.15
C ASP A 2 5.43 -52.62 13.93
N PRO A 3 6.55 -51.96 14.33
CA PRO A 3 6.80 -51.60 15.72
C PRO A 3 7.45 -50.23 16.03
N HIS A 4 7.04 -49.66 17.17
CA HIS A 4 7.79 -48.69 17.99
C HIS A 4 9.22 -49.15 18.36
N PHE A 5 10.10 -48.19 18.70
CA PHE A 5 10.92 -48.27 19.93
C PHE A 5 11.21 -46.88 20.51
N TYR A 6 11.45 -46.83 21.83
CA TYR A 6 11.68 -45.62 22.64
C TYR A 6 13.17 -45.30 22.82
N PHE A 7 13.50 -44.03 23.09
CA PHE A 7 14.67 -43.66 23.90
C PHE A 7 14.37 -42.45 24.80
N THR A 8 14.87 -42.52 26.05
CA THR A 8 14.89 -41.42 27.03
C THR A 8 16.34 -41.08 27.41
N PRO A 9 16.64 -39.85 27.88
CA PRO A 9 18.02 -39.34 27.96
C PRO A 9 18.67 -39.51 29.34
N PRO A 10 20.01 -39.36 29.41
CA PRO A 10 20.71 -38.83 30.57
C PRO A 10 21.28 -37.41 30.31
N SER A 11 21.44 -36.63 31.37
CA SER A 11 22.09 -35.31 31.37
C SER A 11 23.57 -35.39 31.78
N LEU A 12 24.34 -34.33 31.51
CA LEU A 12 25.41 -33.82 32.41
C LEU A 12 25.92 -32.43 31.96
N SER A 13 26.69 -31.78 32.84
CA SER A 13 26.97 -30.32 32.85
C SER A 13 28.37 -29.95 32.30
N PRO A 14 28.67 -28.66 32.00
CA PRO A 14 29.88 -28.25 31.28
C PRO A 14 31.10 -27.89 32.17
N PRO A 15 32.34 -27.92 31.63
CA PRO A 15 33.55 -27.41 32.27
C PRO A 15 33.92 -25.96 31.85
N SER A 16 34.76 -25.30 32.67
CA SER A 16 35.21 -23.90 32.53
C SER A 16 36.65 -23.77 31.96
N PRO A 17 37.09 -22.57 31.51
CA PRO A 17 38.37 -22.39 30.82
C PRO A 17 39.53 -21.87 31.70
N GLN A 18 40.74 -22.37 31.40
CA GLN A 18 42.09 -21.88 31.75
C GLN A 18 43.02 -22.41 30.63
N LEU A 19 44.18 -21.88 30.21
CA LEU A 19 45.01 -20.69 30.40
C LEU A 19 46.30 -20.97 29.56
N ASN A 20 46.90 -19.93 28.97
CA ASN A 20 48.28 -19.78 28.43
C ASN A 20 49.39 -20.78 28.89
N PRO A 21 50.43 -21.06 28.06
CA PRO A 21 51.41 -20.02 27.68
C PRO A 21 51.98 -20.03 26.26
N ASN A 22 52.76 -18.98 25.97
CA ASN A 22 53.44 -18.67 24.70
C ASN A 22 54.94 -18.43 24.96
N PRO A 23 55.85 -18.83 24.06
CA PRO A 23 57.20 -18.25 24.01
C PRO A 23 57.59 -17.75 22.60
N ASN A 24 58.36 -16.66 22.54
CA ASN A 24 58.95 -16.06 21.34
C ASN A 24 60.26 -15.35 21.75
N PRO A 25 61.34 -15.35 20.95
CA PRO A 25 61.94 -14.06 20.58
C PRO A 25 62.70 -13.98 19.23
N ASN A 26 63.00 -12.72 18.85
CA ASN A 26 63.95 -12.18 17.85
C ASN A 26 63.27 -11.51 16.64
N ASN A 27 63.00 -10.18 16.57
CA ASN A 27 63.65 -8.93 17.03
C ASN A 27 64.59 -8.29 15.98
N ILE A 28 64.25 -7.07 15.52
CA ILE A 28 65.13 -5.97 15.08
C ILE A 28 64.32 -4.66 15.07
N GLN A 29 65.01 -3.52 15.21
CA GLN A 29 64.52 -2.16 15.55
C GLN A 29 63.88 -1.41 14.33
N SER A 30 63.30 -0.20 14.43
CA SER A 30 63.50 0.90 15.41
C SER A 30 62.32 1.87 15.56
N ASP A 31 62.18 2.42 16.78
CA ASP A 31 61.86 3.81 17.23
C ASP A 31 61.08 4.78 16.32
N SER A 32 60.22 5.68 16.83
CA SER A 32 60.24 6.32 18.16
C SER A 32 58.84 6.68 18.73
N SER A 33 58.81 7.15 19.99
CA SER A 33 57.62 7.66 20.71
C SER A 33 58.01 8.91 21.52
N PRO A 34 57.06 9.67 22.12
CA PRO A 34 56.61 9.32 23.49
C PRO A 34 55.17 9.73 23.90
N ASN A 35 54.64 9.03 24.92
CA ASN A 35 53.74 9.47 26.02
C ASN A 35 52.35 10.07 25.67
N LEU A 36 51.22 9.43 26.03
CA LEU A 36 50.62 9.13 27.37
C LEU A 36 49.74 10.28 27.90
N ASP A 37 48.41 10.10 27.90
CA ASP A 37 47.67 9.90 29.15
C ASP A 37 46.19 9.42 28.99
N GLN A 38 45.70 8.78 30.06
CA GLN A 38 44.32 8.48 30.54
C GLN A 38 43.04 8.58 29.65
N ASN A 39 42.23 7.50 29.72
CA ASN A 39 40.77 7.42 29.43
C ASN A 39 39.94 8.10 30.57
N PRO A 40 38.61 8.39 30.45
CA PRO A 40 37.63 7.84 29.50
C PRO A 40 36.65 8.86 28.83
N ASN A 41 35.65 8.32 28.11
CA ASN A 41 34.45 8.96 27.51
C ASN A 41 34.63 9.86 26.26
N PRO A 42 34.04 9.45 25.12
CA PRO A 42 33.62 10.35 24.04
C PRO A 42 32.08 10.43 23.92
N ASN A 43 31.50 11.58 24.27
CA ASN A 43 30.21 12.00 23.68
C ASN A 43 30.50 12.39 22.22
N LEU A 44 29.96 11.64 21.25
CA LEU A 44 30.36 11.75 19.84
C LEU A 44 29.27 12.37 18.95
N THR A 45 28.74 13.52 19.36
CA THR A 45 27.90 14.38 18.52
C THR A 45 28.77 15.25 17.61
N ASN A 46 29.21 14.73 16.46
CA ASN A 46 29.48 15.50 15.24
C ASN A 46 29.93 14.57 14.09
N TYR A 47 29.17 14.57 12.98
CA TYR A 47 29.65 14.67 11.59
C TYR A 47 28.51 14.30 10.61
N LEU A 48 27.65 15.28 10.27
CA LEU A 48 26.74 15.21 9.11
C LEU A 48 27.07 16.35 8.13
N GLY A 49 28.21 16.23 7.47
CA GLY A 49 28.63 17.10 6.37
C GLY A 49 28.29 16.50 5.01
N LEU A 50 27.01 16.54 4.60
CA LEU A 50 26.58 15.99 3.31
C LEU A 50 26.82 16.99 2.16
N PRO A 51 27.48 16.57 1.04
CA PRO A 51 27.67 17.44 -0.13
C PRO A 51 26.38 17.55 -0.96
N VAL A 52 26.04 18.78 -1.37
CA VAL A 52 24.80 19.07 -2.14
C VAL A 52 25.02 18.91 -3.65
N PRO A 53 24.20 18.12 -4.38
CA PRO A 53 24.24 18.05 -5.84
C PRO A 53 23.92 19.39 -6.53
N LYS A 54 24.84 19.89 -7.36
CA LYS A 54 24.75 21.22 -8.00
C LYS A 54 23.80 21.26 -9.21
N LYS A 55 22.48 21.27 -9.01
CA LYS A 55 21.53 21.59 -10.10
C LYS A 55 21.61 23.09 -10.47
N ARG A 56 22.02 23.38 -11.72
CA ARG A 56 22.22 24.74 -12.25
C ARG A 56 20.89 25.52 -12.34
N ARG A 57 20.69 26.54 -11.49
CA ARG A 57 19.63 27.55 -11.72
C ARG A 57 20.07 28.55 -12.79
N ARG A 58 19.22 28.78 -13.81
CA ARG A 58 19.26 30.01 -14.63
C ARG A 58 18.82 31.18 -13.74
N GLY A 59 19.51 32.32 -13.81
CA GLY A 59 19.22 33.48 -12.94
C GLY A 59 18.71 34.69 -13.71
N ARG A 60 18.12 35.66 -12.97
CA ARG A 60 18.06 37.06 -13.39
C ARG A 60 18.07 38.02 -12.19
N SER A 61 18.96 39.01 -12.27
CA SER A 61 19.12 40.25 -11.48
C SER A 61 18.77 40.27 -9.98
N GLN A 62 19.78 40.56 -9.16
CA GLN A 62 19.62 41.27 -7.89
C GLN A 62 19.26 42.75 -8.11
N ARG A 63 18.85 43.44 -7.03
CA ARG A 63 19.34 44.80 -6.70
C ARG A 63 19.45 44.94 -5.17
N ASN A 64 20.69 45.02 -4.67
CA ASN A 64 21.00 45.58 -3.35
C ASN A 64 21.05 47.13 -3.48
N PRO A 65 20.94 47.92 -2.39
CA PRO A 65 22.01 48.11 -1.38
C PRO A 65 21.53 47.67 0.03
N SER A 66 22.34 47.26 1.03
CA SER A 66 23.56 47.83 1.67
C SER A 66 23.30 49.19 2.38
N SER A 67 23.74 49.45 3.62
CA SER A 67 24.51 48.63 4.57
C SER A 67 24.55 49.21 6.00
N SER A 68 24.43 48.32 6.99
CA SER A 68 25.29 48.18 8.19
C SER A 68 25.37 49.24 9.33
N PHE A 69 25.57 48.67 10.54
CA PHE A 69 26.37 49.13 11.68
C PHE A 69 25.75 49.94 12.86
N ARG A 70 26.18 49.50 14.06
CA ARG A 70 26.32 50.20 15.36
C ARG A 70 25.08 50.45 16.24
N SER A 71 24.94 49.57 17.23
CA SER A 71 24.74 49.94 18.64
C SER A 71 26.07 50.47 19.25
N PRO A 72 26.18 50.85 20.55
CA PRO A 72 25.15 51.03 21.59
C PRO A 72 25.23 52.40 22.32
N LEU A 73 24.27 52.70 23.23
CA LEU A 73 24.51 53.01 24.67
C LEU A 73 23.25 53.51 25.41
N ASN A 74 23.33 53.49 26.74
CA ASN A 74 22.24 53.71 27.69
C ASN A 74 21.86 55.18 27.88
N ASN A 75 20.68 55.41 28.49
CA ASN A 75 20.53 56.40 29.57
C ASN A 75 19.38 55.99 30.51
N ASP A 76 19.55 56.23 31.82
CA ASP A 76 18.53 55.99 32.87
C ASP A 76 17.44 57.11 32.85
N LEU A 77 16.22 56.95 33.39
CA LEU A 77 15.92 57.13 34.83
C LEU A 77 14.42 56.94 35.19
N SER A 78 14.17 56.73 36.48
CA SER A 78 12.96 57.08 37.26
C SER A 78 11.57 56.57 36.82
N SER A 79 11.25 55.36 37.30
CA SER A 79 10.04 55.02 38.10
C SER A 79 8.79 55.93 38.06
N SER A 80 7.64 55.31 37.75
CA SER A 80 6.41 55.45 38.55
C SER A 80 5.60 54.15 38.47
N ALA A 81 4.91 53.77 39.55
CA ALA A 81 4.25 52.47 39.66
C ALA A 81 2.74 52.56 39.39
N VAL A 82 2.22 51.62 38.59
CA VAL A 82 0.79 51.39 38.38
C VAL A 82 0.52 49.90 38.61
N ALA A 83 -0.59 49.59 39.29
CA ALA A 83 -0.95 48.21 39.63
C ALA A 83 -1.30 47.39 38.37
N PRO A 84 -1.02 46.07 38.34
CA PRO A 84 -1.41 45.23 37.22
C PRO A 84 -2.94 45.11 37.12
N PRO A 85 -3.52 45.07 35.91
CA PRO A 85 -4.90 44.65 35.72
C PRO A 85 -5.07 43.16 36.11
N PRO A 86 -6.30 42.69 36.37
CA PRO A 86 -6.55 41.24 36.47
C PRO A 86 -6.13 40.54 35.17
N PRO A 87 -5.71 39.27 35.23
CA PRO A 87 -5.26 38.56 34.04
C PRO A 87 -6.38 38.48 33.01
N SER A 88 -6.13 39.10 31.86
CA SER A 88 -6.83 38.75 30.63
C SER A 88 -6.63 37.26 30.37
N THR A 89 -7.69 36.57 29.95
CA THR A 89 -7.54 35.29 29.26
C THR A 89 -6.88 35.58 27.92
N GLU A 90 -5.55 35.53 27.89
CA GLU A 90 -4.78 35.64 26.65
C GLU A 90 -5.19 34.51 25.70
N ASP A 91 -5.51 34.87 24.46
CA ASP A 91 -6.04 33.95 23.46
C ASP A 91 -4.89 33.22 22.76
N PHE A 92 -4.29 32.26 23.48
CA PHE A 92 -3.15 31.46 23.03
C PHE A 92 -3.47 30.54 21.81
N SER A 93 -4.60 30.71 21.12
CA SER A 93 -4.88 29.98 19.88
C SER A 93 -3.95 30.38 18.72
N ASP A 94 -3.39 31.59 18.76
CA ASP A 94 -2.59 32.19 17.67
C ASP A 94 -1.05 32.12 17.87
N ASP A 95 -0.54 31.44 18.89
CA ASP A 95 0.91 31.28 19.11
C ASP A 95 1.53 30.06 18.39
N ILE A 96 2.79 30.17 17.96
CA ILE A 96 3.56 29.05 17.36
C ILE A 96 4.40 28.35 18.44
N ILE A 97 4.25 27.03 18.60
CA ILE A 97 4.94 26.27 19.66
C ILE A 97 6.45 26.19 19.40
N MET A 98 7.23 26.76 20.32
CA MET A 98 8.69 26.61 20.35
C MET A 98 9.13 25.35 21.11
N ILE A 99 8.92 24.16 20.52
CA ILE A 99 9.25 22.86 21.16
C ILE A 99 10.77 22.72 21.42
N ASN A 100 11.61 23.03 20.43
CA ASN A 100 13.07 23.03 20.58
C ASN A 100 13.77 23.98 19.60
N LYS A 101 15.11 24.00 19.63
CA LYS A 101 15.97 24.85 18.79
C LYS A 101 16.37 24.20 17.46
N GLU A 102 15.93 22.97 17.19
CA GLU A 102 16.39 22.12 16.08
C GLU A 102 15.25 21.70 15.13
N ALA A 103 14.10 22.36 15.16
CA ALA A 103 12.91 22.05 14.34
C ALA A 103 13.20 21.82 12.84
N LYS A 104 14.24 22.45 12.27
CA LYS A 104 14.70 22.18 10.89
C LYS A 104 15.28 20.76 10.70
N ALA A 105 16.03 20.25 11.68
CA ALA A 105 16.53 18.87 11.65
C ALA A 105 15.37 17.87 11.81
N GLU A 106 14.42 18.15 12.69
CA GLU A 106 13.21 17.32 12.88
C GLU A 106 12.34 17.28 11.62
N ALA A 107 12.16 18.42 10.95
CA ALA A 107 11.45 18.49 9.67
C ALA A 107 12.14 17.66 8.56
N MET A 108 13.47 17.61 8.53
CA MET A 108 14.21 16.72 7.62
C MET A 108 14.07 15.24 7.99
N ILE A 109 14.00 14.90 9.29
CA ILE A 109 13.75 13.54 9.75
C ILE A 109 12.32 13.10 9.40
N ALA A 110 11.33 13.98 9.60
CA ALA A 110 9.94 13.76 9.19
C ALA A 110 9.82 13.58 7.66
N LEU A 111 10.57 14.34 6.87
CA LEU A 111 10.66 14.16 5.42
C LEU A 111 11.18 12.75 5.05
N THR A 112 12.22 12.24 5.72
CA THR A 112 12.63 10.84 5.52
C THR A 112 11.62 9.82 6.06
N ALA A 113 10.65 10.22 6.88
CA ALA A 113 9.55 9.35 7.31
C ALA A 113 8.31 9.43 6.39
N GLY A 114 8.37 10.20 5.29
CA GLY A 114 7.31 10.34 4.30
C GLY A 114 6.39 11.55 4.48
N PHE A 115 6.71 12.47 5.39
CA PHE A 115 5.86 13.63 5.70
C PHE A 115 6.38 14.92 5.05
N PRO A 116 5.50 15.79 4.52
CA PRO A 116 5.88 17.15 4.13
C PRO A 116 6.45 17.93 5.34
N ALA A 117 7.54 18.66 5.13
CA ALA A 117 8.33 19.26 6.21
C ALA A 117 7.56 20.28 7.07
N ASP A 118 6.66 21.03 6.44
CA ASP A 118 5.95 22.21 6.95
C ASP A 118 4.41 22.13 6.79
N SER A 119 3.91 20.96 6.38
CA SER A 119 2.54 20.77 5.91
C SER A 119 2.00 19.36 6.18
N LEU A 120 0.69 19.19 6.03
CA LEU A 120 0.03 17.87 6.11
C LEU A 120 0.23 17.10 4.80
N SER A 121 0.38 15.78 4.92
CA SER A 121 0.17 14.82 3.84
C SER A 121 -1.32 14.62 3.54
N GLU A 122 -1.61 14.07 2.37
CA GLU A 122 -2.98 13.70 1.96
C GLU A 122 -3.63 12.72 2.96
N GLU A 123 -2.86 11.75 3.46
CA GLU A 123 -3.31 10.75 4.44
C GLU A 123 -3.67 11.38 5.81
N GLU A 124 -2.97 12.43 6.23
CA GLU A 124 -3.30 13.20 7.44
C GLU A 124 -4.56 14.05 7.26
N ILE A 125 -4.77 14.61 6.07
CA ILE A 125 -5.98 15.36 5.70
C ILE A 125 -7.20 14.42 5.68
N GLU A 126 -7.09 13.25 5.04
CA GLU A 126 -8.15 12.24 5.00
C GLU A 126 -8.46 11.64 6.38
N ALA A 127 -7.43 11.45 7.22
CA ALA A 127 -7.61 11.00 8.60
C ALA A 127 -8.19 12.09 9.53
N GLY A 128 -8.29 13.35 9.08
CA GLY A 128 -8.88 14.46 9.83
C GLY A 128 -8.08 14.82 11.08
N VAL A 129 -6.74 14.82 11.00
CA VAL A 129 -5.86 15.01 12.18
C VAL A 129 -6.02 16.38 12.87
N ILE A 130 -6.53 17.39 12.16
CA ILE A 130 -6.94 18.70 12.68
C ILE A 130 -8.29 19.10 12.04
N PRO A 131 -9.14 19.89 12.72
CA PRO A 131 -10.46 20.27 12.23
C PRO A 131 -10.45 21.29 11.09
N VAL A 132 -9.37 22.08 10.95
CA VAL A 132 -9.23 23.13 9.92
C VAL A 132 -7.85 23.01 9.27
N ILE A 133 -7.80 23.05 7.94
CA ILE A 133 -6.55 22.98 7.16
C ILE A 133 -6.00 24.40 6.98
N GLY A 134 -4.69 24.55 7.13
CA GLY A 134 -3.99 25.84 7.17
C GLY A 134 -4.04 26.52 8.53
N GLY A 135 -3.46 27.72 8.62
CA GLY A 135 -3.38 28.46 9.88
C GLY A 135 -2.42 27.86 10.91
N ILE A 136 -2.48 28.38 12.14
CA ILE A 136 -1.47 28.15 13.18
C ILE A 136 -1.65 26.78 13.85
N GLU A 137 -2.89 26.26 13.94
CA GLU A 137 -3.16 24.88 14.38
C GLU A 137 -2.40 23.84 13.52
N GLN A 138 -2.38 24.02 12.19
CA GLN A 138 -1.62 23.15 11.30
C GLN A 138 -0.11 23.23 11.54
N VAL A 139 0.45 24.44 11.73
CA VAL A 139 1.88 24.63 12.02
C VAL A 139 2.24 23.93 13.33
N ASN A 140 1.43 24.11 14.37
CA ASN A 140 1.64 23.52 15.68
C ASN A 140 1.51 21.99 15.66
N TYR A 141 0.50 21.43 14.97
CA TYR A 141 0.40 20.00 14.73
C TYR A 141 1.64 19.46 14.00
N THR A 142 2.08 20.14 12.94
CA THR A 142 3.24 19.77 12.13
C THR A 142 4.52 19.70 12.96
N LEU A 143 4.75 20.70 13.82
CA LEU A 143 5.89 20.73 14.75
C LEU A 143 5.83 19.58 15.77
N VAL A 144 4.67 19.37 16.41
CA VAL A 144 4.47 18.28 17.38
C VAL A 144 4.68 16.90 16.74
N ARG A 145 4.13 16.68 15.54
CA ARG A 145 4.32 15.46 14.74
C ARG A 145 5.81 15.24 14.41
N ASN A 146 6.49 16.26 13.89
CA ASN A 146 7.91 16.17 13.51
C ASN A 146 8.78 15.81 14.73
N HIS A 147 8.52 16.43 15.88
CA HIS A 147 9.20 16.15 17.14
C HIS A 147 9.00 14.70 17.61
N ILE A 148 7.76 14.18 17.57
CA ILE A 148 7.46 12.78 17.93
C ILE A 148 8.19 11.78 17.01
N ILE A 149 8.23 12.05 15.70
CA ILE A 149 8.97 11.22 14.73
C ILE A 149 10.47 11.27 15.02
N ALA A 150 11.04 12.46 15.23
CA ALA A 150 12.45 12.63 15.55
C ALA A 150 12.85 11.87 16.82
N LYS A 151 12.08 12.01 17.90
CA LYS A 151 12.29 11.33 19.18
C LYS A 151 12.29 9.80 19.06
N TRP A 152 11.47 9.22 18.18
CA TRP A 152 11.51 7.78 17.91
C TRP A 152 12.64 7.38 16.96
N ARG A 153 13.00 8.22 15.98
CA ARG A 153 14.09 7.96 15.03
C ARG A 153 15.48 7.97 15.68
N GLU A 154 15.66 8.73 16.78
CA GLU A 154 16.82 8.64 17.69
C GLU A 154 17.09 7.18 18.11
N ASN A 155 16.08 6.50 18.66
CA ASN A 155 16.17 5.13 19.13
C ASN A 155 14.91 4.32 18.78
N VAL A 156 14.91 3.76 17.57
CA VAL A 156 13.80 2.94 17.04
C VAL A 156 13.58 1.62 17.79
N SER A 157 14.45 1.25 18.74
CA SER A 157 14.33 0.03 19.53
C SER A 157 13.56 0.22 20.84
N VAL A 158 13.23 1.45 21.22
CA VAL A 158 12.31 1.73 22.34
C VAL A 158 10.89 2.01 21.86
N TRP A 159 9.94 1.87 22.77
CA TRP A 159 8.57 2.36 22.59
C TRP A 159 8.46 3.78 23.13
N VAL A 160 8.27 4.78 22.25
CA VAL A 160 7.96 6.15 22.71
C VAL A 160 6.52 6.23 23.20
N THR A 161 6.27 6.91 24.31
CA THR A 161 4.93 7.11 24.87
C THR A 161 4.53 8.58 24.85
N LYS A 162 3.23 8.86 24.79
CA LYS A 162 2.68 10.22 24.82
C LYS A 162 3.17 11.03 26.03
N ALA A 163 3.35 10.37 27.18
CA ALA A 163 3.84 11.00 28.41
C ALA A 163 5.23 11.63 28.28
N MET A 164 6.08 11.14 27.35
CA MET A 164 7.42 11.69 27.09
C MET A 164 7.40 13.09 26.47
N PHE A 165 6.23 13.58 26.04
CA PHE A 165 6.07 14.85 25.34
C PHE A 165 5.22 15.88 26.12
N ILE A 166 4.63 15.48 27.24
CA ILE A 166 3.70 16.31 28.03
C ILE A 166 4.40 17.56 28.58
N ASP A 167 5.65 17.41 29.06
CA ASP A 167 6.42 18.51 29.65
C ASP A 167 7.04 19.46 28.59
N TYR A 168 7.03 19.06 27.31
CA TYR A 168 7.58 19.82 26.18
C TYR A 168 6.51 20.56 25.36
N ILE A 169 5.22 20.25 25.58
CA ILE A 169 4.10 20.78 24.79
C ILE A 169 3.10 21.45 25.75
N PRO A 170 2.79 22.75 25.58
CA PRO A 170 1.84 23.46 26.43
C PRO A 170 0.47 22.76 26.53
N GLN A 171 -0.14 22.81 27.71
CA GLN A 171 -1.36 22.04 28.02
C GLN A 171 -2.53 22.30 27.06
N HIS A 172 -2.66 23.53 26.55
CA HIS A 172 -3.70 23.89 25.58
C HIS A 172 -3.51 23.24 24.19
N TYR A 173 -2.32 22.73 23.86
CA TYR A 173 -2.06 21.96 22.63
C TYR A 173 -1.97 20.44 22.86
N HIS A 174 -2.37 19.93 24.05
CA HIS A 174 -2.38 18.48 24.30
C HIS A 174 -3.35 17.72 23.39
N SER A 175 -4.35 18.38 22.80
CA SER A 175 -5.20 17.86 21.71
C SER A 175 -4.41 17.55 20.43
N LEU A 176 -3.42 18.37 20.08
CA LEU A 176 -2.56 18.17 18.90
C LEU A 176 -1.53 17.06 19.16
N LEU A 177 -0.99 16.98 20.38
CA LEU A 177 -0.20 15.83 20.85
C LEU A 177 -1.03 14.54 20.84
N ASP A 178 -2.28 14.59 21.29
CA ASP A 178 -3.21 13.47 21.23
C ASP A 178 -3.39 12.99 19.80
N SER A 179 -3.74 13.90 18.88
CA SER A 179 -3.96 13.59 17.46
C SER A 179 -2.71 13.03 16.78
N ALA A 180 -1.59 13.77 16.83
CA ALA A 180 -0.34 13.38 16.17
C ALA A 180 0.19 12.03 16.68
N TYR A 181 0.25 11.83 18.00
CA TYR A 181 0.70 10.56 18.57
C TYR A 181 -0.26 9.41 18.18
N ASN A 182 -1.58 9.62 18.26
CA ASN A 182 -2.55 8.60 17.91
C ASN A 182 -2.47 8.21 16.42
N TYR A 183 -2.32 9.19 15.52
CA TYR A 183 -2.13 8.99 14.08
C TYR A 183 -0.83 8.24 13.76
N LEU A 184 0.31 8.69 14.30
CA LEU A 184 1.62 8.10 14.03
C LEU A 184 1.73 6.67 14.56
N VAL A 185 1.13 6.38 15.73
CA VAL A 185 1.06 5.00 16.24
C VAL A 185 0.09 4.15 15.41
N SER A 186 -1.09 4.65 15.04
CA SER A 186 -2.11 3.83 14.36
C SER A 186 -1.70 3.47 12.93
N HIS A 187 -1.20 4.41 12.14
CA HIS A 187 -0.73 4.14 10.77
C HIS A 187 0.66 3.46 10.74
N GLY A 188 1.36 3.42 11.88
CA GLY A 188 2.60 2.68 12.03
C GLY A 188 3.85 3.42 11.55
N TYR A 189 3.86 4.75 11.61
CA TYR A 189 5.04 5.58 11.35
C TYR A 189 6.04 5.57 12.52
N ILE A 190 5.57 5.27 13.74
CA ILE A 190 6.39 5.04 14.93
C ILE A 190 6.01 3.74 15.64
N ASN A 191 6.87 3.28 16.56
CA ASN A 191 6.62 2.12 17.42
C ASN A 191 6.28 0.83 16.64
N PHE A 192 6.85 0.65 15.44
CA PHE A 192 6.65 -0.53 14.59
C PHE A 192 7.89 -1.43 14.53
N GLY A 193 7.71 -2.70 14.15
CA GLY A 193 8.80 -3.63 13.86
C GLY A 193 8.95 -4.79 14.85
N VAL A 194 10.18 -5.01 15.33
CA VAL A 194 10.65 -6.28 15.92
C VAL A 194 11.49 -6.14 17.20
N ALA A 195 11.84 -4.93 17.64
CA ALA A 195 12.54 -4.73 18.92
C ALA A 195 11.71 -5.22 20.13
N SER A 196 12.36 -5.62 21.23
CA SER A 196 11.67 -6.19 22.41
C SER A 196 10.59 -5.26 22.93
N ALA A 197 10.91 -3.99 23.21
CA ALA A 197 9.96 -3.01 23.75
C ALA A 197 8.73 -2.76 22.86
N ILE A 198 8.75 -3.22 21.60
CA ILE A 198 7.63 -3.19 20.65
C ILE A 198 6.86 -4.52 20.65
N LYS A 199 7.56 -5.67 20.73
CA LYS A 199 6.95 -7.00 20.99
C LYS A 199 6.18 -7.01 22.32
N ASP A 200 6.76 -6.41 23.36
CA ASP A 200 6.24 -6.32 24.73
C ASP A 200 4.95 -5.47 24.84
N LYS A 201 4.45 -4.90 23.74
CA LYS A 201 3.15 -4.21 23.64
C LYS A 201 2.09 -4.98 22.87
N MET A 202 2.37 -6.21 22.42
CA MET A 202 1.33 -7.10 21.90
C MET A 202 0.47 -7.63 23.07
N PRO A 203 -0.87 -7.50 23.02
CA PRO A 203 -1.76 -8.15 23.98
C PRO A 203 -1.55 -9.67 24.00
N THR A 204 -1.57 -10.28 25.18
CA THR A 204 -1.41 -11.74 25.35
C THR A 204 -2.59 -12.53 24.80
N GLU A 205 -3.79 -11.94 24.81
CA GLU A 205 -5.03 -12.53 24.30
C GLU A 205 -5.74 -11.52 23.38
N PRO A 206 -6.38 -11.96 22.28
CA PRO A 206 -7.10 -11.08 21.38
C PRO A 206 -8.41 -10.58 22.02
N SER A 207 -8.66 -9.28 21.90
CA SER A 207 -9.84 -8.57 22.42
C SER A 207 -10.73 -7.99 21.33
N LYS A 208 -10.35 -8.16 20.06
CA LYS A 208 -11.03 -7.65 18.86
C LYS A 208 -11.39 -8.77 17.87
N PRO A 209 -12.24 -8.46 16.86
CA PRO A 209 -12.74 -9.42 15.86
C PRO A 209 -11.69 -10.28 15.12
N GLY A 210 -12.15 -11.30 14.40
CA GLY A 210 -11.29 -12.22 13.65
C GLY A 210 -10.81 -11.63 12.31
N VAL A 211 -9.52 -11.79 12.00
CA VAL A 211 -8.92 -11.34 10.73
C VAL A 211 -8.14 -12.47 10.06
N ILE A 212 -8.47 -12.77 8.81
CA ILE A 212 -7.75 -13.73 7.97
C ILE A 212 -6.87 -12.97 6.98
N ILE A 213 -5.57 -13.28 6.95
CA ILE A 213 -4.61 -12.67 6.02
C ILE A 213 -4.19 -13.74 5.01
N ILE A 214 -4.30 -13.46 3.71
CA ILE A 214 -3.91 -14.37 2.64
C ILE A 214 -2.53 -13.97 2.12
N GLY A 215 -1.52 -14.79 2.41
CA GLY A 215 -0.10 -14.59 2.11
C GLY A 215 0.72 -14.15 3.33
N ALA A 216 1.88 -14.79 3.54
CA ALA A 216 2.87 -14.45 4.56
C ALA A 216 4.10 -13.74 3.94
N GLY A 217 3.88 -12.93 2.89
CA GLY A 217 4.85 -11.96 2.40
C GLY A 217 4.97 -10.73 3.33
N LEU A 218 5.88 -9.80 3.03
CA LEU A 218 6.13 -8.64 3.91
C LEU A 218 4.86 -7.82 4.24
N ALA A 219 3.93 -7.67 3.29
CA ALA A 219 2.64 -7.02 3.50
C ALA A 219 1.79 -7.75 4.57
N GLY A 220 1.55 -9.04 4.37
CA GLY A 220 0.77 -9.86 5.30
C GLY A 220 1.43 -9.97 6.69
N LEU A 221 2.76 -10.05 6.76
CA LEU A 221 3.49 -10.06 8.03
C LEU A 221 3.44 -8.71 8.76
N ALA A 222 3.62 -7.59 8.05
CA ALA A 222 3.50 -6.25 8.64
C ALA A 222 2.10 -6.01 9.19
N ALA A 223 1.08 -6.34 8.39
CA ALA A 223 -0.33 -6.26 8.78
C ALA A 223 -0.64 -7.15 9.99
N ALA A 224 -0.18 -8.40 9.99
CA ALA A 224 -0.40 -9.35 11.08
C ALA A 224 0.11 -8.80 12.42
N ARG A 225 1.36 -8.32 12.47
CA ARG A 225 1.96 -7.76 13.69
C ARG A 225 1.21 -6.54 14.19
N GLN A 226 0.81 -5.64 13.29
CA GLN A 226 0.01 -4.46 13.63
C GLN A 226 -1.37 -4.84 14.18
N LEU A 227 -2.10 -5.72 13.50
CA LEU A 227 -3.42 -6.17 13.91
C LEU A 227 -3.38 -6.93 15.25
N MET A 228 -2.36 -7.76 15.47
CA MET A 228 -2.10 -8.39 16.77
C MET A 228 -1.82 -7.34 17.86
N ARG A 229 -0.95 -6.35 17.61
CA ARG A 229 -0.70 -5.21 18.52
C ARG A 229 -1.96 -4.41 18.83
N PHE A 230 -2.90 -4.33 17.89
CA PHE A 230 -4.23 -3.74 18.09
C PHE A 230 -5.24 -4.66 18.80
N GLY A 231 -4.90 -5.91 19.09
CA GLY A 231 -5.72 -6.89 19.79
C GLY A 231 -6.64 -7.75 18.91
N PHE A 232 -6.51 -7.73 17.58
CA PHE A 232 -7.30 -8.60 16.69
C PHE A 232 -6.84 -10.06 16.75
N LYS A 233 -7.80 -10.98 16.61
CA LYS A 233 -7.50 -12.41 16.43
C LYS A 233 -7.08 -12.66 14.98
N VAL A 234 -5.78 -12.61 14.71
CA VAL A 234 -5.20 -12.83 13.38
C VAL A 234 -5.03 -14.33 13.08
N THR A 235 -5.15 -14.72 11.81
CA THR A 235 -4.63 -15.98 11.26
C THR A 235 -4.13 -15.73 9.83
N VAL A 236 -2.92 -16.17 9.51
CA VAL A 236 -2.31 -16.01 8.18
C VAL A 236 -2.35 -17.35 7.43
N LEU A 237 -2.82 -17.35 6.19
CA LEU A 237 -2.82 -18.52 5.30
C LEU A 237 -1.75 -18.32 4.22
N GLU A 238 -0.75 -19.19 4.19
CA GLU A 238 0.35 -19.13 3.21
C GLU A 238 0.33 -20.40 2.35
N GLY A 239 0.34 -20.25 1.03
CA GLY A 239 0.31 -21.38 0.10
C GLY A 239 1.61 -22.19 0.05
N ARG A 240 2.74 -21.55 0.37
CA ARG A 240 4.06 -22.16 0.43
C ARG A 240 4.33 -22.81 1.79
N LYS A 241 5.38 -23.62 1.85
CA LYS A 241 6.01 -24.12 3.10
C LYS A 241 6.95 -23.13 3.81
N ARG A 242 6.85 -21.83 3.49
CA ARG A 242 7.69 -20.76 4.07
C ARG A 242 7.02 -19.39 3.98
N ALA A 243 7.37 -18.49 4.89
CA ALA A 243 7.04 -17.07 4.80
C ALA A 243 7.95 -16.33 3.79
N GLY A 244 7.72 -15.02 3.65
CA GLY A 244 8.51 -14.08 2.83
C GLY A 244 8.00 -13.91 1.39
N GLY A 245 7.35 -14.92 0.81
CA GLY A 245 6.83 -14.86 -0.56
C GLY A 245 7.94 -14.57 -1.57
N ARG A 246 7.91 -13.37 -2.17
CA ARG A 246 8.94 -12.87 -3.12
C ARG A 246 10.22 -12.35 -2.45
N VAL A 247 10.28 -12.28 -1.12
CA VAL A 247 11.55 -12.28 -0.38
C VAL A 247 11.95 -13.74 -0.19
N TYR A 248 13.13 -14.13 -0.70
CA TYR A 248 13.55 -15.54 -0.69
C TYR A 248 15.08 -15.68 -0.70
N THR A 249 15.64 -15.84 0.50
CA THR A 249 17.01 -16.32 0.69
C THR A 249 17.05 -17.84 0.59
N LYS A 250 17.97 -18.41 -0.21
CA LYS A 250 18.36 -19.83 -0.20
C LYS A 250 19.73 -19.95 0.47
N LYS A 251 19.82 -20.82 1.49
CA LYS A 251 21.12 -21.28 2.00
C LYS A 251 21.78 -22.17 0.95
N MET A 252 22.96 -21.80 0.50
CA MET A 252 23.78 -22.57 -0.44
C MET A 252 24.71 -23.48 0.35
N GLU A 253 24.90 -24.72 -0.09
CA GLU A 253 25.49 -25.80 0.71
C GLU A 253 26.80 -26.34 0.10
N VAL A 254 27.79 -26.64 0.95
CA VAL A 254 29.03 -27.37 0.64
C VAL A 254 29.05 -28.62 1.51
N GLY A 255 28.66 -29.77 0.92
CA GLY A 255 28.35 -30.97 1.69
C GLY A 255 27.24 -30.70 2.70
N SER A 256 27.51 -30.89 3.98
CA SER A 256 26.56 -30.65 5.09
C SER A 256 26.64 -29.25 5.72
N ARG A 257 27.50 -28.35 5.21
CA ARG A 257 27.70 -27.00 5.75
C ARG A 257 27.07 -25.94 4.84
N VAL A 258 26.57 -24.85 5.42
CA VAL A 258 26.19 -23.66 4.63
C VAL A 258 27.47 -22.96 4.16
N GLY A 259 27.65 -22.84 2.85
CA GLY A 259 28.77 -22.14 2.24
C GLY A 259 28.47 -20.68 1.87
N ALA A 260 27.20 -20.34 1.61
CA ALA A 260 26.76 -18.96 1.37
C ALA A 260 25.23 -18.81 1.55
N VAL A 261 24.72 -17.59 1.46
CA VAL A 261 23.28 -17.28 1.36
C VAL A 261 22.96 -16.45 0.12
N ALA A 262 22.03 -16.91 -0.71
CA ALA A 262 21.68 -16.29 -1.99
C ALA A 262 20.28 -15.67 -1.97
N GLU A 263 20.16 -14.38 -2.35
CA GLU A 263 18.86 -13.73 -2.54
C GLU A 263 18.29 -14.03 -3.92
N LEU A 264 17.40 -15.02 -3.98
CA LEU A 264 16.68 -15.42 -5.19
C LEU A 264 15.50 -14.48 -5.49
N GLY A 265 15.03 -13.74 -4.48
CA GLY A 265 13.93 -12.78 -4.56
C GLY A 265 14.39 -11.32 -4.49
N GLY A 266 13.67 -10.47 -3.76
CA GLY A 266 14.09 -9.10 -3.48
C GLY A 266 15.46 -9.03 -2.76
N SER A 267 16.45 -8.42 -3.40
CA SER A 267 17.85 -8.35 -2.91
C SER A 267 18.17 -7.08 -2.13
N VAL A 268 17.80 -5.92 -2.68
CA VAL A 268 18.34 -4.61 -2.27
C VAL A 268 17.34 -3.87 -1.38
N LEU A 269 17.83 -3.29 -0.28
CA LEU A 269 17.15 -2.25 0.46
C LEU A 269 17.51 -0.90 -0.17
N THR A 270 16.61 -0.37 -1.02
CA THR A 270 16.78 0.96 -1.61
C THR A 270 16.51 2.05 -0.57
N GLY A 271 17.28 3.14 -0.58
CA GLY A 271 16.99 4.35 0.22
C GLY A 271 16.95 4.17 1.73
N THR A 272 18.06 3.74 2.33
CA THR A 272 18.10 3.27 3.72
C THR A 272 17.80 4.29 4.83
N LEU A 273 17.74 5.61 4.56
CA LEU A 273 17.28 6.60 5.55
C LEU A 273 15.75 6.59 5.67
N GLY A 274 15.04 6.47 4.55
CA GLY A 274 13.58 6.40 4.53
C GLY A 274 13.03 5.00 4.79
N ASN A 275 13.72 3.99 4.28
CA ASN A 275 13.21 2.63 4.18
C ASN A 275 12.92 1.98 5.55
N PRO A 276 11.66 1.61 5.85
CA PRO A 276 11.27 0.99 7.12
C PRO A 276 11.94 -0.36 7.37
N LEU A 277 12.41 -1.06 6.34
CA LEU A 277 13.17 -2.30 6.50
C LEU A 277 14.61 -2.03 6.98
N GLY A 278 15.17 -0.85 6.68
CA GLY A 278 16.41 -0.38 7.31
C GLY A 278 16.23 -0.11 8.81
N ILE A 279 15.04 0.37 9.22
CA ILE A 279 14.67 0.45 10.64
C ILE A 279 14.58 -0.94 11.27
N VAL A 280 13.93 -1.91 10.61
CA VAL A 280 13.84 -3.30 11.11
C VAL A 280 15.23 -3.95 11.21
N ALA A 281 16.13 -3.73 10.25
CA ALA A 281 17.53 -4.18 10.35
C ALA A 281 18.25 -3.54 11.55
N ARG A 282 18.13 -2.22 11.76
CA ARG A 282 18.69 -1.51 12.92
C ARG A 282 18.13 -2.02 14.26
N GLN A 283 16.86 -2.40 14.31
CA GLN A 283 16.24 -3.04 15.50
C GLN A 283 16.77 -4.46 15.78
N LEU A 284 17.29 -5.16 14.76
CA LEU A 284 17.95 -6.46 14.91
C LEU A 284 19.45 -6.34 15.25
N GLY A 285 20.01 -5.13 15.27
CA GLY A 285 21.45 -4.89 15.41
C GLY A 285 22.25 -5.17 14.14
N ASP A 286 21.59 -5.30 12.99
CA ASP A 286 22.25 -5.62 11.73
C ASP A 286 22.89 -4.39 11.07
N VAL A 287 24.18 -4.50 10.75
CA VAL A 287 24.91 -3.52 9.93
C VAL A 287 24.65 -3.82 8.46
N LEU A 288 24.16 -2.81 7.73
CA LEU A 288 23.90 -2.91 6.29
C LEU A 288 25.18 -2.68 5.49
N HIS A 289 25.34 -3.43 4.39
CA HIS A 289 26.44 -3.23 3.44
C HIS A 289 25.98 -2.32 2.30
N LYS A 290 26.53 -1.11 2.19
CA LYS A 290 26.30 -0.22 1.03
C LYS A 290 26.76 -0.95 -0.24
N VAL A 291 25.87 -1.02 -1.23
CA VAL A 291 26.25 -1.42 -2.59
C VAL A 291 27.20 -0.36 -3.15
N ARG A 292 28.41 -0.77 -3.50
CA ARG A 292 29.45 0.10 -4.06
C ARG A 292 29.04 0.61 -5.45
N ASP A 293 29.33 1.88 -5.72
CA ASP A 293 28.94 2.55 -6.96
C ASP A 293 29.76 2.10 -8.21
N LYS A 294 30.80 1.27 -8.01
CA LYS A 294 31.70 0.73 -9.05
C LYS A 294 31.09 -0.53 -9.70
N CYS A 295 30.64 -0.40 -10.95
CA CYS A 295 30.12 -1.50 -11.78
C CYS A 295 30.84 -1.54 -13.15
N PRO A 296 32.02 -2.18 -13.28
CA PRO A 296 32.72 -2.27 -14.56
C PRO A 296 31.91 -3.11 -15.56
N LEU A 297 31.94 -2.70 -16.83
CA LEU A 297 31.32 -3.43 -17.94
C LEU A 297 32.37 -4.20 -18.74
N TYR A 298 32.00 -5.40 -19.21
CA TYR A 298 32.82 -6.25 -20.04
C TYR A 298 32.19 -6.47 -21.42
N SER A 299 33.00 -6.34 -22.48
CA SER A 299 32.62 -6.67 -23.86
C SER A 299 32.37 -8.18 -24.05
N VAL A 300 31.80 -8.55 -25.19
CA VAL A 300 31.42 -9.95 -25.49
C VAL A 300 32.64 -10.87 -25.66
N ASP A 301 33.83 -10.32 -25.93
CA ASP A 301 35.11 -11.03 -25.89
C ASP A 301 35.84 -10.92 -24.54
N GLY A 302 35.13 -10.50 -23.48
CA GLY A 302 35.58 -10.50 -22.09
C GLY A 302 36.54 -9.38 -21.68
N LYS A 303 36.87 -8.45 -22.59
CA LYS A 303 37.71 -7.29 -22.27
C LYS A 303 36.93 -6.26 -21.43
N PRO A 304 37.60 -5.49 -20.55
CA PRO A 304 36.95 -4.34 -19.93
C PRO A 304 36.60 -3.29 -21.00
N VAL A 305 35.41 -2.71 -20.89
CA VAL A 305 34.99 -1.56 -21.70
C VAL A 305 35.83 -0.32 -21.35
N ASP A 306 36.10 0.51 -22.35
CA ASP A 306 36.78 1.81 -22.16
C ASP A 306 35.93 2.77 -21.28
N PRO A 307 36.47 3.32 -20.17
CA PRO A 307 35.70 4.15 -19.25
C PRO A 307 35.19 5.47 -19.83
N ASP A 308 35.91 6.09 -20.78
CA ASP A 308 35.47 7.33 -21.42
C ASP A 308 34.33 7.06 -22.42
N MET A 309 34.36 5.91 -23.10
CA MET A 309 33.25 5.43 -23.93
C MET A 309 32.01 5.06 -23.09
N ASP A 310 32.18 4.35 -21.96
CA ASP A 310 31.08 4.02 -21.04
C ASP A 310 30.38 5.30 -20.54
N ALA A 311 31.13 6.24 -19.98
CA ALA A 311 30.61 7.53 -19.53
C ALA A 311 29.99 8.37 -20.67
N LYS A 312 30.52 8.28 -21.90
CA LYS A 312 29.95 8.93 -23.10
C LYS A 312 28.58 8.35 -23.45
N VAL A 313 28.43 7.01 -23.44
CA VAL A 313 27.18 6.32 -23.79
C VAL A 313 26.15 6.47 -22.66
N GLU A 314 26.54 6.34 -21.39
CA GLU A 314 25.66 6.60 -20.24
C GLU A 314 25.13 8.03 -20.28
N SER A 315 26.01 9.01 -20.53
CA SER A 315 25.61 10.40 -20.74
C SER A 315 24.66 10.56 -21.94
N ALA A 316 24.85 9.83 -23.04
CA ALA A 316 23.96 9.87 -24.20
C ALA A 316 22.58 9.26 -23.90
N PHE A 317 22.53 8.15 -23.16
CA PHE A 317 21.31 7.48 -22.70
C PHE A 317 20.52 8.36 -21.74
N ASN A 318 21.17 8.95 -20.74
CA ASN A 318 20.52 9.88 -19.81
C ASN A 318 19.99 11.13 -20.54
N ARG A 319 20.76 11.70 -21.48
CA ARG A 319 20.29 12.79 -22.37
C ARG A 319 19.17 12.39 -23.33
N LEU A 320 18.93 11.10 -23.54
CA LEU A 320 17.81 10.58 -24.31
C LEU A 320 16.55 10.48 -23.45
N LEU A 321 16.63 9.92 -22.24
CA LEU A 321 15.50 9.94 -21.28
C LEU A 321 15.03 11.38 -21.00
N ASP A 322 15.98 12.31 -20.88
CA ASP A 322 15.75 13.75 -20.72
C ASP A 322 15.02 14.41 -21.93
N LYS A 323 15.17 13.87 -23.15
CA LYS A 323 14.40 14.26 -24.35
C LYS A 323 13.03 13.58 -24.38
N ILE A 324 12.95 12.30 -24.04
CA ILE A 324 11.72 11.50 -24.01
C ILE A 324 10.73 12.08 -22.98
N SER A 325 11.20 12.52 -21.82
CA SER A 325 10.36 13.23 -20.84
C SER A 325 9.77 14.53 -21.36
N ARG A 326 10.47 15.27 -22.24
CA ARG A 326 9.94 16.46 -22.91
C ARG A 326 9.00 16.10 -24.06
N LEU A 327 9.26 15.02 -24.78
CA LEU A 327 8.37 14.48 -25.82
C LEU A 327 7.02 14.09 -25.20
N ARG A 328 7.02 13.33 -24.10
CA ARG A 328 5.84 13.05 -23.26
C ARG A 328 5.06 14.32 -22.94
N GLN A 329 5.72 15.34 -22.38
CA GLN A 329 5.09 16.62 -22.03
C GLN A 329 4.46 17.33 -23.24
N SER A 330 5.04 17.19 -24.44
CA SER A 330 4.48 17.75 -25.69
C SER A 330 3.36 16.92 -26.31
N MET A 331 3.25 15.64 -25.96
CA MET A 331 2.21 14.71 -26.46
C MET A 331 0.93 14.73 -25.60
N GLY A 332 1.04 15.09 -24.32
CA GLY A 332 -0.09 15.07 -23.38
C GLY A 332 -0.71 13.68 -23.28
N GLU A 333 -2.04 13.61 -23.31
CA GLU A 333 -2.82 12.35 -23.25
C GLU A 333 -2.40 11.30 -24.29
N VAL A 334 -1.89 11.71 -25.45
CA VAL A 334 -1.41 10.77 -26.49
C VAL A 334 -0.23 9.92 -26.01
N SER A 335 0.49 10.35 -24.97
CA SER A 335 1.56 9.55 -24.35
C SER A 335 1.07 8.38 -23.51
N ASN A 336 -0.23 8.32 -23.17
CA ASN A 336 -0.82 7.21 -22.39
C ASN A 336 -0.91 5.91 -23.22
N ASP A 337 -1.13 6.04 -24.53
CA ASP A 337 -1.27 4.94 -25.51
C ASP A 337 0.06 4.54 -26.18
N VAL A 338 1.17 5.18 -25.79
CA VAL A 338 2.50 4.99 -26.41
C VAL A 338 3.45 4.32 -25.41
N SER A 339 4.28 3.39 -25.88
CA SER A 339 5.27 2.74 -25.04
C SER A 339 6.60 3.49 -24.99
N LEU A 340 7.28 3.40 -23.85
CA LEU A 340 8.63 3.91 -23.66
C LEU A 340 9.61 3.34 -24.71
N GLY A 341 9.44 2.07 -25.08
CA GLY A 341 10.19 1.38 -26.12
C GLY A 341 9.99 1.99 -27.51
N ALA A 342 8.78 2.40 -27.88
CA ALA A 342 8.53 3.07 -29.16
C ALA A 342 9.23 4.44 -29.23
N ALA A 343 9.22 5.20 -28.13
CA ALA A 343 9.96 6.46 -28.03
C ALA A 343 11.49 6.24 -28.14
N LEU A 344 12.03 5.26 -27.40
CA LEU A 344 13.45 4.89 -27.44
C LEU A 344 13.90 4.41 -28.84
N GLN A 345 13.09 3.58 -29.52
CA GLN A 345 13.36 3.13 -30.90
C GLN A 345 13.39 4.29 -31.89
N THR A 346 12.44 5.23 -31.80
CA THR A 346 12.38 6.41 -32.68
C THR A 346 13.67 7.23 -32.61
N PHE A 347 14.21 7.46 -31.41
CA PHE A 347 15.49 8.16 -31.26
C PHE A 347 16.70 7.29 -31.63
N SER A 348 16.67 5.99 -31.37
CA SER A 348 17.74 5.06 -31.77
C SER A 348 17.93 5.08 -33.30
N GLN A 349 16.84 5.09 -34.08
CA GLN A 349 16.87 5.23 -35.53
C GLN A 349 17.53 6.54 -35.99
N VAL A 350 17.24 7.67 -35.33
CA VAL A 350 17.81 8.99 -35.68
C VAL A 350 19.31 9.10 -35.40
N TYR A 351 19.85 8.29 -34.48
CA TYR A 351 21.29 8.30 -34.14
C TYR A 351 22.07 7.09 -34.67
N LYS A 352 21.40 6.12 -35.31
CA LYS A 352 22.01 4.82 -35.66
C LYS A 352 23.27 4.96 -36.53
N ASP A 353 23.24 5.86 -37.51
CA ASP A 353 24.34 6.04 -38.48
C ASP A 353 25.50 6.90 -37.93
N ALA A 354 25.43 7.30 -36.65
CA ALA A 354 26.40 8.19 -35.98
C ALA A 354 26.99 7.59 -34.69
N VAL A 355 26.83 6.27 -34.48
CA VAL A 355 27.19 5.53 -33.27
C VAL A 355 27.88 4.22 -33.68
N SER A 356 28.95 3.81 -32.99
CA SER A 356 29.66 2.56 -33.32
C SER A 356 28.90 1.31 -32.89
N ASP A 357 29.24 0.15 -33.45
CA ASP A 357 28.67 -1.14 -33.02
C ASP A 357 28.90 -1.41 -31.52
N GLU A 358 30.02 -0.95 -30.95
CA GLU A 358 30.35 -1.14 -29.55
C GLU A 358 29.58 -0.19 -28.62
N GLU A 359 29.44 1.07 -29.03
CA GLU A 359 28.55 2.03 -28.37
C GLU A 359 27.09 1.58 -28.42
N MET A 360 26.67 0.91 -29.51
CA MET A 360 25.33 0.34 -29.64
C MET A 360 25.12 -0.87 -28.71
N LYS A 361 26.16 -1.66 -28.42
CA LYS A 361 26.11 -2.75 -27.42
C LYS A 361 25.99 -2.19 -26.01
N LEU A 362 26.75 -1.15 -25.67
CA LEU A 362 26.61 -0.40 -24.41
C LEU A 362 25.21 0.22 -24.25
N PHE A 363 24.70 0.85 -25.30
CA PHE A 363 23.34 1.39 -25.31
C PHE A 363 22.28 0.30 -25.07
N ASN A 364 22.46 -0.89 -25.66
CA ASN A 364 21.60 -2.04 -25.36
C ASN A 364 21.76 -2.58 -23.93
N TRP A 365 22.94 -2.46 -23.30
CA TRP A 365 23.11 -2.78 -21.88
C TRP A 365 22.33 -1.82 -20.97
N HIS A 366 22.34 -0.50 -21.24
CA HIS A 366 21.50 0.44 -20.49
C HIS A 366 19.99 0.17 -20.70
N LEU A 367 19.57 -0.20 -21.92
CA LEU A 367 18.20 -0.65 -22.18
C LEU A 367 17.85 -1.91 -21.36
N ALA A 368 18.77 -2.88 -21.26
CA ALA A 368 18.59 -4.07 -20.43
C ALA A 368 18.51 -3.75 -18.93
N ASN A 369 19.29 -2.77 -18.47
CA ASN A 369 19.26 -2.29 -17.08
C ASN A 369 17.92 -1.59 -16.74
N LEU A 370 17.34 -0.86 -17.70
CA LEU A 370 16.01 -0.26 -17.58
C LEU A 370 14.89 -1.33 -17.58
N GLU A 371 15.02 -2.38 -18.41
CA GLU A 371 14.14 -3.55 -18.38
C GLU A 371 14.26 -4.35 -17.08
N TYR A 372 15.45 -4.40 -16.47
CA TYR A 372 15.68 -4.98 -15.14
C TYR A 372 14.97 -4.17 -14.05
N ALA A 373 15.18 -2.85 -14.01
CA ALA A 373 14.57 -1.97 -13.01
C ALA A 373 13.04 -2.11 -12.97
N ASN A 374 12.42 -2.14 -14.16
CA ASN A 374 10.97 -2.30 -14.31
C ASN A 374 10.49 -3.77 -14.30
N ALA A 375 11.39 -4.75 -14.42
CA ALA A 375 11.11 -6.13 -14.85
C ALA A 375 10.19 -6.24 -16.08
N GLY A 376 10.13 -5.22 -16.93
CA GLY A 376 9.14 -5.08 -18.00
C GLY A 376 9.80 -4.86 -19.36
N LEU A 377 9.18 -5.41 -20.41
CA LEU A 377 9.58 -5.11 -21.79
C LEU A 377 9.32 -3.63 -22.08
N LEU A 378 10.31 -2.91 -22.61
CA LEU A 378 10.15 -1.47 -22.90
C LEU A 378 8.99 -1.20 -23.87
N SER A 379 8.68 -2.16 -24.76
CA SER A 379 7.54 -2.14 -25.67
C SER A 379 6.17 -2.13 -24.99
N HIS A 380 6.08 -2.51 -23.72
CA HIS A 380 4.84 -2.56 -22.93
C HIS A 380 4.78 -1.54 -21.79
N LEU A 381 5.91 -0.92 -21.39
CA LEU A 381 5.93 0.13 -20.37
C LEU A 381 5.32 1.44 -20.88
N SER A 382 4.50 2.10 -20.07
CA SER A 382 3.84 3.38 -20.37
C SER A 382 4.87 4.49 -20.60
N LEU A 383 4.84 5.18 -21.74
CA LEU A 383 5.62 6.41 -21.91
C LEU A 383 5.21 7.46 -20.89
N ALA A 384 3.91 7.59 -20.60
CA ALA A 384 3.36 8.58 -19.69
C ALA A 384 3.80 8.37 -18.22
N PHE A 385 3.82 7.12 -17.73
CA PHE A 385 3.77 6.82 -16.30
C PHE A 385 4.76 5.76 -15.77
N TRP A 386 5.77 5.33 -16.54
CA TRP A 386 6.75 4.32 -16.06
C TRP A 386 7.60 4.78 -14.86
N ASP A 387 7.84 6.08 -14.73
CA ASP A 387 8.67 6.80 -13.75
C ASP A 387 7.81 7.60 -12.75
N GLN A 388 6.57 7.15 -12.51
CA GLN A 388 5.61 7.89 -11.67
C GLN A 388 5.94 7.85 -10.16
N ASP A 389 6.79 6.92 -9.73
CA ASP A 389 7.26 6.76 -8.34
C ASP A 389 8.60 7.48 -8.05
N ASP A 390 9.37 7.91 -9.06
CA ASP A 390 10.58 8.74 -8.92
C ASP A 390 10.45 9.92 -7.93
N PRO A 391 9.31 10.67 -7.84
CA PRO A 391 9.17 11.78 -6.89
C PRO A 391 9.16 11.36 -5.41
N TYR A 392 8.95 10.08 -5.11
CA TYR A 392 8.85 9.54 -3.75
C TYR A 392 10.09 8.77 -3.31
N ASP A 393 11.08 8.64 -4.19
CA ASP A 393 12.22 7.74 -4.03
C ASP A 393 13.00 8.00 -2.72
N MET A 394 13.36 6.92 -2.05
CA MET A 394 13.81 6.99 -0.65
C MET A 394 15.28 7.43 -0.55
N GLY A 395 15.55 8.45 0.26
CA GLY A 395 16.92 8.93 0.47
C GLY A 395 17.81 7.95 1.24
N GLY A 396 19.13 8.03 1.01
CA GLY A 396 20.15 7.18 1.63
C GLY A 396 20.69 6.12 0.68
N ASP A 397 21.70 5.39 1.13
CA ASP A 397 22.37 4.38 0.29
C ASP A 397 21.46 3.18 -0.01
N HIS A 398 21.67 2.57 -1.19
CA HIS A 398 21.17 1.25 -1.53
C HIS A 398 22.06 0.19 -0.85
N CYS A 399 21.46 -0.76 -0.13
CA CYS A 399 22.23 -1.74 0.66
C CYS A 399 21.79 -3.19 0.46
N PHE A 400 22.73 -4.10 0.62
CA PHE A 400 22.45 -5.51 0.93
C PHE A 400 22.39 -5.71 2.47
N LEU A 401 21.66 -6.73 2.91
CA LEU A 401 21.64 -7.18 4.30
C LEU A 401 22.54 -8.42 4.48
N PRO A 402 23.66 -8.32 5.22
CA PRO A 402 24.51 -9.48 5.49
C PRO A 402 23.77 -10.62 6.20
N GLY A 403 23.93 -11.84 5.67
CA GLY A 403 23.16 -13.01 6.10
C GLY A 403 21.76 -13.15 5.46
N GLY A 404 21.33 -12.20 4.64
CA GLY A 404 20.14 -12.29 3.78
C GLY A 404 18.83 -11.78 4.39
N ASN A 405 17.91 -11.39 3.51
CA ASN A 405 16.61 -10.78 3.82
C ASN A 405 15.64 -11.73 4.54
N VAL A 406 15.95 -13.03 4.60
CA VAL A 406 15.28 -14.00 5.49
C VAL A 406 15.33 -13.58 6.96
N LYS A 407 16.34 -12.83 7.41
CA LYS A 407 16.44 -12.33 8.79
C LYS A 407 15.27 -11.39 9.13
N LEU A 408 14.93 -10.48 8.20
CA LEU A 408 13.74 -9.61 8.30
C LEU A 408 12.45 -10.44 8.31
N VAL A 409 12.34 -11.42 7.41
CA VAL A 409 11.16 -12.30 7.29
C VAL A 409 10.95 -13.11 8.57
N GLN A 410 12.01 -13.68 9.15
CA GLN A 410 11.96 -14.45 10.39
C GLN A 410 11.54 -13.60 11.58
N ALA A 411 12.17 -12.44 11.77
CA ALA A 411 11.84 -11.52 12.86
C ALA A 411 10.40 -10.95 12.76
N LEU A 412 9.87 -10.78 11.55
CA LEU A 412 8.49 -10.37 11.34
C LEU A 412 7.49 -11.52 11.54
N ALA A 413 7.82 -12.74 11.10
CA ALA A 413 7.00 -13.94 11.28
C ALA A 413 7.01 -14.50 12.72
N GLU A 414 7.96 -14.08 13.55
CA GLU A 414 8.07 -14.48 14.95
C GLU A 414 6.76 -14.24 15.73
N ASN A 415 6.23 -15.32 16.30
CA ASN A 415 4.95 -15.41 17.03
C ASN A 415 3.68 -15.09 16.21
N VAL A 416 3.78 -14.94 14.88
CA VAL A 416 2.61 -14.77 14.02
C VAL A 416 1.93 -16.12 13.75
N PRO A 417 0.60 -16.26 13.90
CA PRO A 417 -0.12 -17.50 13.65
C PRO A 417 -0.27 -17.77 12.14
N ILE A 418 0.78 -18.35 11.54
CA ILE A 418 0.84 -18.69 10.12
C ILE A 418 0.53 -20.18 9.91
N LEU A 419 -0.44 -20.46 9.05
CA LEU A 419 -0.76 -21.80 8.54
C LEU A 419 -0.17 -21.94 7.13
N TYR A 420 0.92 -22.69 7.04
CA TYR A 420 1.61 -23.02 5.79
C TYR A 420 0.86 -24.08 4.98
N GLU A 421 1.18 -24.15 3.68
CA GLU A 421 0.60 -25.07 2.70
C GLU A 421 -0.94 -24.96 2.63
N LYS A 422 -1.45 -23.73 2.77
CA LYS A 422 -2.87 -23.33 2.66
C LYS A 422 -3.10 -22.48 1.41
N THR A 423 -3.08 -23.13 0.26
CA THR A 423 -3.46 -22.53 -1.03
C THR A 423 -4.94 -22.16 -1.02
N VAL A 424 -5.23 -20.88 -0.78
CA VAL A 424 -6.57 -20.30 -0.91
C VAL A 424 -7.03 -20.37 -2.36
N ASN A 425 -8.26 -20.81 -2.57
CA ASN A 425 -8.90 -20.92 -3.90
C ASN A 425 -10.21 -20.12 -4.00
N THR A 426 -10.85 -19.79 -2.87
CA THR A 426 -12.10 -19.01 -2.83
C THR A 426 -12.06 -18.06 -1.64
N ILE A 427 -12.50 -16.81 -1.85
CA ILE A 427 -12.75 -15.83 -0.78
C ILE A 427 -14.20 -15.37 -0.91
N ARG A 428 -15.02 -15.67 0.11
CA ARG A 428 -16.38 -15.16 0.23
C ARG A 428 -16.41 -14.00 1.22
N TYR A 429 -17.19 -12.95 0.94
CA TYR A 429 -17.35 -11.79 1.81
C TYR A 429 -18.77 -11.22 1.74
N GLY A 430 -19.25 -10.63 2.85
CA GLY A 430 -20.59 -10.03 2.91
C GLY A 430 -20.89 -9.35 4.24
N SER A 431 -22.16 -9.05 4.47
CA SER A 431 -22.66 -8.43 5.72
C SER A 431 -22.19 -9.17 6.97
N ASP A 432 -22.07 -10.48 6.89
CA ASP A 432 -21.91 -11.36 8.05
C ASP A 432 -20.44 -11.67 8.39
N GLY A 433 -19.49 -11.25 7.53
CA GLY A 433 -18.06 -11.53 7.68
C GLY A 433 -17.41 -12.03 6.40
N VAL A 434 -16.43 -12.92 6.54
CA VAL A 434 -15.67 -13.56 5.45
C VAL A 434 -15.53 -15.07 5.67
N GLN A 435 -15.55 -15.83 4.57
CA GLN A 435 -15.15 -17.25 4.54
C GLN A 435 -14.03 -17.42 3.51
N VAL A 436 -12.84 -17.81 3.97
CA VAL A 436 -11.67 -18.07 3.11
C VAL A 436 -11.46 -19.57 2.99
N ILE A 437 -11.43 -20.10 1.77
CA ILE A 437 -11.41 -21.54 1.50
C ILE A 437 -10.05 -21.93 0.92
N ALA A 438 -9.37 -22.87 1.58
CA ALA A 438 -8.10 -23.45 1.14
C ALA A 438 -8.22 -24.99 1.08
N GLY A 439 -8.22 -25.53 -0.13
CA GLY A 439 -8.58 -26.95 -0.35
C GLY A 439 -10.00 -27.24 0.13
N SER A 440 -10.14 -28.20 1.06
CA SER A 440 -11.39 -28.55 1.74
C SER A 440 -11.62 -27.79 3.06
N GLN A 441 -10.67 -26.94 3.50
CA GLN A 441 -10.76 -26.22 4.77
C GLN A 441 -11.40 -24.84 4.56
N VAL A 442 -12.38 -24.50 5.41
CA VAL A 442 -12.98 -23.16 5.48
C VAL A 442 -12.47 -22.47 6.75
N PHE A 443 -12.01 -21.24 6.59
CA PHE A 443 -11.60 -20.34 7.67
C PHE A 443 -12.57 -19.17 7.73
N GLU A 444 -13.14 -18.90 8.90
CA GLU A 444 -14.14 -17.84 9.10
C GLU A 444 -13.57 -16.68 9.92
N GLY A 445 -13.99 -15.46 9.62
CA GLY A 445 -13.57 -14.25 10.32
C GLY A 445 -14.47 -13.06 9.99
N ASP A 446 -14.20 -11.93 10.61
CA ASP A 446 -14.95 -10.69 10.40
C ASP A 446 -14.40 -9.89 9.22
N MET A 447 -13.11 -9.99 8.94
CA MET A 447 -12.44 -9.31 7.82
C MET A 447 -11.36 -10.19 7.20
N ALA A 448 -11.12 -10.00 5.91
CA ALA A 448 -10.00 -10.61 5.19
C ALA A 448 -9.05 -9.53 4.63
N LEU A 449 -7.75 -9.83 4.60
CA LEU A 449 -6.73 -9.04 3.91
C LEU A 449 -6.06 -9.91 2.84
N CYS A 450 -6.26 -9.59 1.58
CA CYS A 450 -5.62 -10.28 0.46
C CYS A 450 -4.25 -9.66 0.17
N THR A 451 -3.17 -10.46 0.22
CA THR A 451 -1.80 -10.00 -0.10
C THR A 451 -1.11 -10.84 -1.18
N VAL A 452 -1.90 -11.54 -2.01
CA VAL A 452 -1.37 -12.35 -3.11
C VAL A 452 -0.81 -11.44 -4.22
N PRO A 453 0.27 -11.86 -4.93
CA PRO A 453 0.82 -11.06 -6.02
C PRO A 453 -0.17 -10.79 -7.16
N LEU A 454 0.02 -9.66 -7.85
CA LEU A 454 -0.82 -9.27 -9.00
C LEU A 454 -0.90 -10.36 -10.08
N GLY A 455 0.17 -11.12 -10.34
CA GLY A 455 0.13 -12.28 -11.24
C GLY A 455 -0.88 -13.36 -10.83
N VAL A 456 -1.09 -13.60 -9.54
CA VAL A 456 -2.10 -14.54 -9.01
C VAL A 456 -3.53 -14.00 -9.22
N LEU A 457 -3.72 -12.68 -9.06
CA LEU A 457 -5.00 -12.01 -9.37
C LEU A 457 -5.30 -12.07 -10.88
N LYS A 458 -4.33 -11.69 -11.73
CA LYS A 458 -4.41 -11.76 -13.20
C LYS A 458 -4.71 -13.17 -13.71
N LYS A 459 -4.20 -14.21 -13.03
CA LYS A 459 -4.43 -15.61 -13.39
C LYS A 459 -5.83 -16.12 -13.03
N GLY A 460 -6.58 -15.40 -12.19
CA GLY A 460 -7.91 -15.81 -11.73
C GLY A 460 -7.88 -17.01 -10.76
N SER A 461 -6.74 -17.29 -10.12
CA SER A 461 -6.54 -18.48 -9.27
C SER A 461 -7.35 -18.48 -7.97
N ILE A 462 -7.97 -17.36 -7.61
CA ILE A 462 -8.85 -17.21 -6.44
C ILE A 462 -10.21 -16.70 -6.91
N LYS A 463 -11.27 -17.46 -6.62
CA LYS A 463 -12.65 -17.04 -6.87
C LYS A 463 -13.15 -16.12 -5.75
N PHE A 464 -13.55 -14.91 -6.11
CA PHE A 464 -14.23 -13.98 -5.20
C PHE A 464 -15.75 -14.20 -5.25
N ILE A 465 -16.43 -14.17 -4.09
CA ILE A 465 -17.90 -14.29 -3.99
C ILE A 465 -18.44 -13.27 -2.97
N PRO A 466 -19.17 -12.21 -3.38
CA PRO A 466 -19.45 -11.83 -4.77
C PRO A 466 -18.18 -11.49 -5.54
N GLU A 467 -18.32 -11.30 -6.85
CA GLU A 467 -17.21 -10.90 -7.71
C GLU A 467 -16.66 -9.50 -7.33
N LEU A 468 -15.39 -9.24 -7.67
CA LEU A 468 -14.77 -7.95 -7.40
C LEU A 468 -15.41 -6.85 -8.29
N PRO A 469 -15.49 -5.59 -7.82
CA PRO A 469 -16.01 -4.49 -8.63
C PRO A 469 -15.25 -4.33 -9.95
N GLN A 470 -15.97 -4.07 -11.05
CA GLN A 470 -15.41 -4.03 -12.40
C GLN A 470 -14.17 -3.12 -12.50
N ARG A 471 -14.18 -1.94 -11.88
CA ARG A 471 -13.03 -1.01 -11.83
C ARG A 471 -11.74 -1.66 -11.28
N LYS A 472 -11.86 -2.55 -10.28
CA LYS A 472 -10.74 -3.30 -9.71
C LYS A 472 -10.31 -4.46 -10.62
N LEU A 473 -11.24 -5.14 -11.29
CA LEU A 473 -10.91 -6.14 -12.33
C LEU A 473 -10.16 -5.50 -13.51
N ASP A 474 -10.59 -4.31 -13.93
CA ASP A 474 -9.96 -3.54 -15.01
C ASP A 474 -8.55 -3.07 -14.62
N GLY A 475 -8.34 -2.61 -13.37
CA GLY A 475 -7.02 -2.28 -12.85
C GLY A 475 -6.08 -3.50 -12.76
N ILE A 476 -6.61 -4.65 -12.29
CA ILE A 476 -5.90 -5.93 -12.29
C ILE A 476 -5.51 -6.33 -13.73
N LYS A 477 -6.34 -6.02 -14.72
CA LYS A 477 -6.05 -6.26 -16.14
C LYS A 477 -5.00 -5.28 -16.69
N ARG A 478 -5.14 -3.97 -16.44
CA ARG A 478 -4.30 -2.88 -16.96
C ARG A 478 -2.86 -2.92 -16.48
N LEU A 479 -2.62 -2.95 -15.16
CA LEU A 479 -1.26 -2.88 -14.61
C LEU A 479 -0.34 -3.96 -15.20
N GLY A 480 0.91 -3.63 -15.49
CA GLY A 480 1.89 -4.62 -15.90
C GLY A 480 2.28 -5.51 -14.72
N PHE A 481 2.64 -6.76 -15.02
CA PHE A 481 3.30 -7.64 -14.06
C PHE A 481 4.48 -8.29 -14.75
N GLY A 482 5.68 -7.88 -14.33
CA GLY A 482 6.94 -8.15 -14.98
C GLY A 482 7.55 -9.51 -14.66
N LEU A 483 8.70 -9.77 -15.27
CA LEU A 483 9.50 -10.96 -15.04
C LEU A 483 11.00 -10.61 -14.99
N LEU A 484 11.60 -10.94 -13.85
CA LEU A 484 13.05 -10.92 -13.61
C LEU A 484 13.43 -12.27 -13.02
N ASN A 485 14.50 -12.88 -13.51
CA ASN A 485 15.03 -14.13 -13.01
C ASN A 485 16.54 -14.03 -12.70
N LYS A 486 17.08 -15.05 -12.02
CA LYS A 486 18.46 -15.09 -11.53
C LYS A 486 19.07 -16.49 -11.68
N VAL A 487 20.40 -16.53 -11.80
CA VAL A 487 21.25 -17.73 -11.67
C VAL A 487 22.23 -17.49 -10.52
N ALA A 488 22.01 -18.12 -9.37
CA ALA A 488 22.94 -18.09 -8.23
C ALA A 488 23.94 -19.25 -8.35
N MET A 489 25.23 -19.00 -8.10
CA MET A 489 26.31 -19.97 -8.23
C MET A 489 27.30 -19.84 -7.07
N LEU A 490 27.43 -20.89 -6.27
CA LEU A 490 28.43 -21.02 -5.20
C LEU A 490 29.67 -21.71 -5.76
N PHE A 491 30.84 -21.08 -5.65
CA PHE A 491 32.12 -21.60 -6.15
C PHE A 491 33.02 -22.16 -5.03
N PRO A 492 34.16 -22.81 -5.33
CA PRO A 492 35.12 -23.25 -4.31
C PRO A 492 35.90 -22.10 -3.65
N HIS A 493 36.12 -21.00 -4.36
CA HIS A 493 36.80 -19.80 -3.88
C HIS A 493 36.34 -18.58 -4.70
N VAL A 494 36.65 -17.37 -4.21
CA VAL A 494 36.46 -16.14 -5.01
C VAL A 494 37.60 -16.04 -6.01
N PHE A 495 37.27 -15.92 -7.30
CA PHE A 495 38.21 -15.69 -8.39
C PHE A 495 38.04 -14.30 -9.04
N TRP A 496 37.01 -13.55 -8.65
CA TRP A 496 36.71 -12.19 -9.11
C TRP A 496 37.21 -11.13 -8.12
N GLU A 497 37.16 -9.86 -8.52
CA GLU A 497 37.68 -8.74 -7.74
C GLU A 497 36.81 -8.44 -6.50
N MET A 498 37.38 -8.52 -5.30
CA MET A 498 36.68 -8.39 -4.00
C MET A 498 36.19 -6.96 -3.66
N ASP A 499 36.65 -5.96 -4.40
CA ASP A 499 36.16 -4.58 -4.32
C ASP A 499 34.93 -4.33 -5.21
N LEU A 500 34.48 -5.33 -5.98
CA LEU A 500 33.24 -5.28 -6.76
C LEU A 500 32.07 -5.90 -5.98
N ASP A 501 30.96 -5.17 -5.95
CA ASP A 501 29.64 -5.69 -5.60
C ASP A 501 28.82 -6.04 -6.85
N THR A 502 29.13 -5.42 -8.00
CA THR A 502 28.46 -5.62 -9.29
C THR A 502 29.44 -5.55 -10.46
N PHE A 503 29.11 -6.20 -11.58
CA PHE A 503 29.75 -5.98 -12.88
C PHE A 503 28.80 -6.37 -14.02
N GLY A 504 28.92 -5.73 -15.18
CA GLY A 504 28.07 -5.96 -16.35
C GLY A 504 28.78 -6.71 -17.49
N HIS A 505 28.00 -7.31 -18.38
CA HIS A 505 28.45 -7.98 -19.61
C HIS A 505 27.54 -7.59 -20.77
N LEU A 506 28.13 -7.21 -21.91
CA LEU A 506 27.40 -6.75 -23.10
C LEU A 506 26.78 -7.93 -23.89
N SER A 507 25.97 -7.62 -24.90
CA SER A 507 25.41 -8.61 -25.84
C SER A 507 25.53 -8.12 -27.27
N ASP A 508 25.99 -8.99 -28.18
CA ASP A 508 25.97 -8.74 -29.63
C ASP A 508 24.55 -8.83 -30.22
N ASP A 509 23.62 -9.50 -29.52
CA ASP A 509 22.21 -9.66 -29.91
C ASP A 509 21.31 -8.77 -29.05
N PRO A 510 20.68 -7.72 -29.61
CA PRO A 510 19.73 -6.85 -28.90
C PRO A 510 18.51 -7.58 -28.32
N SER A 511 18.06 -8.69 -28.91
CA SER A 511 16.94 -9.51 -28.42
C SER A 511 17.32 -10.40 -27.22
N ARG A 512 18.62 -10.44 -26.90
CA ARG A 512 19.23 -11.14 -25.76
C ARG A 512 19.94 -10.19 -24.79
N ARG A 513 19.80 -8.88 -24.95
CA ARG A 513 20.48 -7.85 -24.13
C ARG A 513 20.36 -8.01 -22.62
N GLY A 514 19.27 -8.62 -22.13
CA GLY A 514 19.03 -8.90 -20.72
C GLY A 514 19.47 -10.30 -20.25
N GLU A 515 20.10 -11.12 -21.09
CA GLU A 515 20.54 -12.48 -20.74
C GLU A 515 21.90 -12.45 -20.03
N PHE A 516 21.91 -12.61 -18.70
CA PHE A 516 23.13 -12.60 -17.87
C PHE A 516 23.92 -11.28 -17.93
N PHE A 517 23.23 -10.17 -18.24
CA PHE A 517 23.82 -8.86 -18.52
C PHE A 517 24.45 -8.16 -17.30
N LEU A 518 24.06 -8.55 -16.09
CA LEU A 518 24.49 -7.95 -14.82
C LEU A 518 24.70 -9.05 -13.78
N PHE A 519 25.84 -9.00 -13.11
CA PHE A 519 26.25 -9.92 -12.06
C PHE A 519 26.32 -9.18 -10.72
N TYR A 520 25.86 -9.83 -9.65
CA TYR A 520 26.07 -9.40 -8.28
C TYR A 520 27.11 -10.31 -7.60
N SER A 521 28.13 -9.68 -7.03
CA SER A 521 29.12 -10.29 -6.14
C SER A 521 28.57 -10.29 -4.72
N TYR A 522 28.34 -11.48 -4.18
CA TYR A 522 27.80 -11.67 -2.82
C TYR A 522 28.91 -12.06 -1.81
N ALA A 523 30.18 -12.06 -2.24
CA ALA A 523 31.34 -12.48 -1.44
C ALA A 523 31.47 -11.70 -0.11
N THR A 524 31.13 -10.42 -0.10
CA THR A 524 31.17 -9.52 1.07
C THR A 524 30.00 -9.70 2.04
N VAL A 525 28.87 -10.26 1.61
CA VAL A 525 27.58 -10.21 2.35
C VAL A 525 26.94 -11.57 2.62
N ALA A 526 27.28 -12.59 1.83
CA ALA A 526 26.73 -13.94 1.92
C ALA A 526 27.58 -14.91 2.75
N GLY A 527 28.77 -14.50 3.20
CA GLY A 527 29.70 -15.33 3.97
C GLY A 527 30.51 -16.34 3.15
N GLY A 528 30.51 -16.24 1.82
CA GLY A 528 31.25 -17.14 0.95
C GLY A 528 31.19 -16.78 -0.54
N PRO A 529 31.93 -17.52 -1.39
CA PRO A 529 32.15 -17.21 -2.81
C PRO A 529 30.90 -17.45 -3.68
N LEU A 530 29.98 -16.49 -3.65
CA LEU A 530 28.71 -16.52 -4.37
C LEU A 530 28.64 -15.40 -5.43
N LEU A 531 28.32 -15.77 -6.67
CA LEU A 531 27.86 -14.86 -7.72
C LEU A 531 26.36 -15.08 -8.00
N ILE A 532 25.68 -14.03 -8.45
CA ILE A 532 24.32 -14.10 -8.96
C ILE A 532 24.22 -13.34 -10.29
N ALA A 533 23.98 -14.03 -11.40
CA ALA A 533 23.71 -13.42 -12.70
C ALA A 533 22.20 -13.12 -12.86
N LEU A 534 21.85 -11.97 -13.44
CA LEU A 534 20.47 -11.53 -13.63
C LEU A 534 19.96 -11.78 -15.06
N VAL A 535 18.66 -12.04 -15.21
CA VAL A 535 17.99 -12.28 -16.50
C VAL A 535 16.74 -11.43 -16.60
N ALA A 536 16.76 -10.42 -17.48
CA ALA A 536 15.74 -9.37 -17.64
C ALA A 536 15.19 -9.28 -19.08
N GLY A 537 14.17 -8.43 -19.28
CA GLY A 537 13.60 -8.17 -20.61
C GLY A 537 13.07 -9.42 -21.32
N GLU A 538 13.17 -9.46 -22.65
CA GLU A 538 12.75 -10.64 -23.44
C GLU A 538 13.47 -11.92 -23.01
N ALA A 539 14.73 -11.82 -22.58
CA ALA A 539 15.51 -12.96 -22.13
C ALA A 539 14.88 -13.63 -20.90
N ALA A 540 14.26 -12.86 -20.00
CA ALA A 540 13.60 -13.41 -18.81
C ALA A 540 12.43 -14.36 -19.13
N HIS A 541 11.69 -14.08 -20.22
CA HIS A 541 10.63 -14.95 -20.72
C HIS A 541 11.19 -16.19 -21.43
N LYS A 542 12.18 -16.01 -22.32
CA LYS A 542 12.90 -17.10 -23.00
C LYS A 542 13.61 -18.04 -22.00
N PHE A 543 13.97 -17.53 -20.83
CA PHE A 543 14.67 -18.24 -19.76
C PHE A 543 13.78 -19.17 -18.93
N GLU A 544 12.45 -18.96 -18.83
CA GLU A 544 11.56 -19.84 -18.05
C GLU A 544 11.56 -21.29 -18.59
N SER A 545 11.66 -21.47 -19.91
CA SER A 545 11.72 -22.79 -20.56
C SER A 545 13.15 -23.32 -20.79
N MET A 546 14.19 -22.54 -20.48
CA MET A 546 15.59 -22.96 -20.65
C MET A 546 15.97 -24.06 -19.63
N PRO A 547 16.75 -25.09 -20.01
CA PRO A 547 17.32 -26.01 -19.04
C PRO A 547 18.29 -25.30 -18.07
N PRO A 548 18.29 -25.63 -16.75
CA PRO A 548 19.22 -25.05 -15.79
C PRO A 548 20.70 -25.33 -16.09
N THR A 549 21.00 -26.45 -16.76
CA THR A 549 22.33 -26.79 -17.27
C THR A 549 22.84 -25.72 -18.22
N ASP A 550 22.06 -25.41 -19.24
CA ASP A 550 22.42 -24.54 -20.36
C ASP A 550 22.61 -23.10 -19.87
N ALA A 551 21.76 -22.68 -18.92
CA ALA A 551 21.91 -21.43 -18.19
C ALA A 551 23.27 -21.33 -17.50
N VAL A 552 23.65 -22.35 -16.73
CA VAL A 552 24.94 -22.39 -16.03
C VAL A 552 26.10 -22.44 -17.02
N THR A 553 26.01 -23.24 -18.10
CA THR A 553 27.03 -23.31 -19.14
C THR A 553 27.27 -21.95 -19.81
N LYS A 554 26.21 -21.22 -20.20
CA LYS A 554 26.32 -19.87 -20.78
C LYS A 554 26.96 -18.88 -19.81
N VAL A 555 26.56 -18.91 -18.54
CA VAL A 555 27.13 -18.01 -17.53
C VAL A 555 28.61 -18.33 -17.26
N LEU A 556 29.00 -19.60 -17.25
CA LEU A 556 30.40 -20.00 -17.14
C LEU A 556 31.22 -19.64 -18.39
N GLN A 557 30.64 -19.67 -19.58
CA GLN A 557 31.31 -19.17 -20.80
C GLN A 557 31.62 -17.67 -20.69
N ILE A 558 30.67 -16.85 -20.22
CA ILE A 558 30.89 -15.41 -19.96
C ILE A 558 32.01 -15.21 -18.94
N LEU A 559 31.95 -15.90 -17.80
CA LEU A 559 32.96 -15.79 -16.75
C LEU A 559 34.34 -16.24 -17.24
N LYS A 560 34.43 -17.34 -17.98
CA LYS A 560 35.71 -17.81 -18.56
C LYS A 560 36.29 -16.80 -19.55
N GLY A 561 35.45 -16.22 -20.42
CA GLY A 561 35.86 -15.13 -21.31
C GLY A 561 36.43 -13.90 -20.57
N ILE A 562 35.86 -13.53 -19.41
CA ILE A 562 36.33 -12.38 -18.62
C ILE A 562 37.61 -12.68 -17.82
N TYR A 563 37.78 -13.89 -17.29
CA TYR A 563 38.81 -14.19 -16.29
C TYR A 563 39.97 -15.07 -16.80
N GLU A 564 39.75 -16.01 -17.71
CA GLU A 564 40.84 -16.86 -18.23
C GLU A 564 41.90 -16.06 -19.01
N PRO A 565 41.55 -15.03 -19.82
CA PRO A 565 42.54 -14.13 -20.43
C PRO A 565 43.35 -13.29 -19.43
N LYS A 566 42.86 -13.11 -18.19
CA LYS A 566 43.62 -12.49 -17.08
C LYS A 566 44.60 -13.49 -16.40
N GLY A 567 44.65 -14.75 -16.87
CA GLY A 567 45.38 -15.85 -16.22
C GLY A 567 44.63 -16.47 -15.04
N ILE A 568 43.34 -16.17 -14.87
CA ILE A 568 42.53 -16.62 -13.73
C ILE A 568 41.63 -17.78 -14.18
N ASN A 569 41.97 -19.00 -13.76
CA ASN A 569 41.16 -20.19 -14.01
C ASN A 569 39.81 -20.11 -13.29
N VAL A 570 38.69 -20.16 -14.02
CA VAL A 570 37.35 -20.16 -13.45
C VAL A 570 36.95 -21.60 -13.04
N PRO A 571 36.77 -21.89 -11.74
CA PRO A 571 36.35 -23.21 -11.28
C PRO A 571 34.87 -23.50 -11.60
N GLU A 572 34.53 -24.77 -11.73
CA GLU A 572 33.13 -25.20 -11.78
C GLU A 572 32.41 -24.93 -10.43
N PRO A 573 31.11 -24.58 -10.44
CA PRO A 573 30.36 -24.25 -9.23
C PRO A 573 29.99 -25.50 -8.43
N ILE A 574 30.09 -25.40 -7.09
CA ILE A 574 29.68 -26.45 -6.14
C ILE A 574 28.16 -26.63 -6.13
N GLN A 575 27.41 -25.53 -6.21
CA GLN A 575 25.94 -25.56 -6.24
C GLN A 575 25.41 -24.38 -7.04
N THR A 576 24.38 -24.64 -7.86
CA THR A 576 23.70 -23.62 -8.67
C THR A 576 22.19 -23.64 -8.43
N VAL A 577 21.54 -22.48 -8.58
CA VAL A 577 20.08 -22.34 -8.51
C VAL A 577 19.60 -21.32 -9.55
N CYS A 578 18.79 -21.77 -10.50
CA CYS A 578 18.04 -20.88 -11.40
C CYS A 578 16.65 -20.58 -10.82
N THR A 579 16.19 -19.33 -10.88
CA THR A 579 14.82 -18.97 -10.51
C THR A 579 13.85 -19.10 -11.68
N ARG A 580 12.57 -19.28 -11.35
CA ARG A 580 11.46 -19.46 -12.29
C ARG A 580 10.21 -18.72 -11.79
N TRP A 581 10.33 -17.41 -11.62
CA TRP A 581 9.27 -16.60 -11.01
C TRP A 581 7.99 -16.51 -11.85
N GLY A 582 8.09 -16.66 -13.18
CA GLY A 582 6.97 -16.63 -14.11
C GLY A 582 6.10 -17.89 -14.06
N SER A 583 6.72 -19.06 -13.82
CA SER A 583 6.02 -20.33 -13.65
C SER A 583 5.71 -20.72 -12.20
N ASP A 584 6.21 -19.97 -11.20
CA ASP A 584 5.85 -20.16 -9.79
C ASP A 584 4.35 -19.86 -9.55
N PRO A 585 3.53 -20.84 -9.12
CA PRO A 585 2.07 -20.72 -9.05
C PRO A 585 1.57 -19.80 -7.93
N PHE A 586 2.46 -19.33 -7.05
CA PHE A 586 2.15 -18.35 -6.00
C PHE A 586 2.61 -16.94 -6.37
N CYS A 587 3.14 -16.71 -7.59
CA CYS A 587 3.57 -15.40 -8.07
C CYS A 587 3.14 -15.10 -9.51
N PHE A 588 3.44 -15.98 -10.47
CA PHE A 588 3.28 -15.75 -11.92
C PHE A 588 3.98 -14.48 -12.45
N GLY A 589 5.20 -14.19 -11.96
CA GLY A 589 6.00 -13.01 -12.29
C GLY A 589 6.79 -12.47 -11.10
N SER A 590 7.57 -11.41 -11.31
CA SER A 590 8.44 -10.80 -10.29
C SER A 590 7.74 -9.65 -9.54
N TYR A 591 7.36 -8.57 -10.22
CA TYR A 591 6.75 -7.38 -9.62
C TYR A 591 5.95 -6.54 -10.62
N SER A 592 5.10 -5.63 -10.13
CA SER A 592 4.30 -4.75 -11.00
C SER A 592 5.12 -3.67 -11.71
N ASN A 593 4.60 -3.17 -12.82
CA ASN A 593 5.05 -1.95 -13.49
C ASN A 593 3.86 -1.26 -14.18
N VAL A 594 4.01 0.01 -14.58
CA VAL A 594 2.92 0.74 -15.25
C VAL A 594 3.00 0.48 -16.76
N ALA A 595 2.09 -0.36 -17.25
CA ALA A 595 1.99 -0.70 -18.66
C ALA A 595 1.25 0.40 -19.45
N VAL A 596 1.39 0.39 -20.78
CA VAL A 596 0.61 1.26 -21.70
C VAL A 596 -0.89 1.14 -21.40
N GLY A 597 -1.58 2.28 -21.32
CA GLY A 597 -2.99 2.37 -20.94
C GLY A 597 -3.29 2.16 -19.44
N ALA A 598 -2.29 1.95 -18.59
CA ALA A 598 -2.39 1.98 -17.12
C ALA A 598 -1.82 3.28 -16.54
N SER A 599 -2.20 3.63 -15.31
CA SER A 599 -1.68 4.78 -14.57
C SER A 599 -1.34 4.42 -13.12
N GLY A 600 -0.76 5.37 -12.37
CA GLY A 600 -0.57 5.24 -10.92
C GLY A 600 -1.89 5.04 -10.15
N ASP A 601 -3.02 5.52 -10.69
CA ASP A 601 -4.34 5.38 -10.06
C ASP A 601 -4.82 3.93 -10.00
N ASP A 602 -4.30 3.05 -10.87
CA ASP A 602 -4.61 1.62 -10.81
C ASP A 602 -4.05 0.96 -9.54
N TYR A 603 -2.94 1.44 -8.98
CA TYR A 603 -2.43 0.94 -7.69
C TYR A 603 -3.37 1.31 -6.54
N ASP A 604 -3.95 2.51 -6.58
CA ASP A 604 -4.89 3.00 -5.58
C ASP A 604 -6.23 2.24 -5.69
N ILE A 605 -6.72 2.04 -6.93
CA ILE A 605 -7.84 1.14 -7.25
C ILE A 605 -7.61 -0.28 -6.72
N LEU A 606 -6.37 -0.79 -6.78
CA LEU A 606 -6.05 -2.11 -6.25
C LEU A 606 -6.06 -2.15 -4.72
N ALA A 607 -5.71 -1.05 -4.02
CA ALA A 607 -5.82 -0.92 -2.57
C ALA A 607 -7.27 -0.89 -2.05
N GLU A 608 -8.23 -0.31 -2.80
CA GLU A 608 -9.61 -0.08 -2.36
C GLU A 608 -10.26 -1.31 -1.67
N SER A 609 -10.79 -1.15 -0.46
CA SER A 609 -11.50 -2.23 0.24
C SER A 609 -12.87 -2.49 -0.39
N VAL A 610 -13.39 -3.72 -0.25
CA VAL A 610 -14.67 -4.15 -0.83
C VAL A 610 -15.58 -4.81 0.21
N GLY A 611 -16.88 -4.84 -0.10
CA GLY A 611 -17.91 -5.40 0.78
C GLY A 611 -18.12 -4.59 2.07
N ASP A 612 -18.12 -3.25 1.99
CA ASP A 612 -18.14 -2.34 3.15
C ASP A 612 -16.96 -2.59 4.12
N GLY A 613 -15.74 -2.59 3.59
CA GLY A 613 -14.54 -2.88 4.38
C GLY A 613 -14.59 -4.25 5.05
N ARG A 614 -14.94 -5.30 4.30
CA ARG A 614 -14.86 -6.71 4.73
C ARG A 614 -13.67 -7.43 4.11
N LEU A 615 -13.28 -7.06 2.88
CA LEU A 615 -12.10 -7.56 2.20
C LEU A 615 -11.18 -6.39 1.78
N PHE A 616 -9.94 -6.42 2.24
CA PHE A 616 -8.91 -5.40 2.02
C PHE A 616 -7.76 -5.95 1.16
N PHE A 617 -6.91 -5.09 0.62
CA PHE A 617 -5.83 -5.46 -0.30
C PHE A 617 -4.50 -4.76 0.05
N ALA A 618 -3.43 -5.54 0.24
CA ALA A 618 -2.06 -5.03 0.46
C ALA A 618 -1.04 -5.77 -0.41
N GLY A 619 0.18 -5.25 -0.51
CA GLY A 619 1.23 -5.74 -1.41
C GLY A 619 1.83 -4.61 -2.24
N GLU A 620 2.95 -4.87 -2.92
CA GLU A 620 3.61 -3.84 -3.74
C GLU A 620 2.70 -3.32 -4.87
N ALA A 621 1.93 -4.18 -5.52
CA ALA A 621 0.90 -3.78 -6.49
C ALA A 621 -0.36 -3.12 -5.87
N THR A 622 -0.25 -2.53 -4.67
CA THR A 622 -1.33 -1.76 -4.00
C THR A 622 -0.83 -0.43 -3.44
N THR A 623 0.35 0.06 -3.88
CA THR A 623 0.89 1.35 -3.43
C THR A 623 1.51 2.11 -4.58
N ARG A 624 0.91 3.25 -4.93
CA ARG A 624 1.34 4.15 -6.00
C ARG A 624 2.72 4.76 -5.77
N ARG A 625 3.04 5.12 -4.53
CA ARG A 625 4.30 5.80 -4.18
C ARG A 625 5.50 4.84 -4.11
N TYR A 626 5.26 3.55 -3.88
CA TYR A 626 6.31 2.54 -3.65
C TYR A 626 6.02 1.17 -4.32
N PRO A 627 5.61 1.12 -5.61
CA PRO A 627 5.33 -0.13 -6.30
C PRO A 627 6.59 -1.00 -6.42
N ALA A 628 6.43 -2.26 -6.84
CA ALA A 628 7.49 -3.27 -7.00
C ALA A 628 8.38 -3.63 -5.77
N THR A 629 8.46 -2.78 -4.74
CA THR A 629 9.48 -2.84 -3.70
C THR A 629 9.12 -3.71 -2.49
N MET A 630 10.15 -4.19 -1.79
CA MET A 630 9.99 -4.82 -0.47
C MET A 630 9.41 -3.85 0.57
N HIS A 631 9.77 -2.57 0.52
CA HIS A 631 9.31 -1.58 1.49
C HIS A 631 7.86 -1.12 1.23
N GLY A 632 7.42 -0.98 -0.03
CA GLY A 632 6.03 -0.67 -0.35
C GLY A 632 5.08 -1.82 0.00
N ALA A 633 5.52 -3.07 -0.19
CA ALA A 633 4.82 -4.22 0.35
C ALA A 633 4.69 -4.13 1.89
N PHE A 634 5.76 -3.80 2.62
CA PHE A 634 5.70 -3.62 4.07
C PHE A 634 4.75 -2.49 4.50
N LEU A 635 4.84 -1.31 3.87
CA LEU A 635 4.04 -0.13 4.16
C LEU A 635 2.54 -0.34 3.89
N SER A 636 2.18 -0.95 2.75
CA SER A 636 0.77 -1.29 2.45
C SER A 636 0.17 -2.24 3.49
N GLY A 637 0.97 -3.11 4.10
CA GLY A 637 0.55 -3.94 5.25
C GLY A 637 0.24 -3.13 6.51
N LEU A 638 1.02 -2.09 6.81
CA LEU A 638 0.73 -1.19 7.93
C LEU A 638 -0.52 -0.34 7.67
N ARG A 639 -0.67 0.19 6.45
CA ARG A 639 -1.84 0.94 5.98
C ARG A 639 -3.12 0.14 6.13
N GLU A 640 -3.19 -1.09 5.59
CA GLU A 640 -4.40 -1.89 5.71
C GLU A 640 -4.71 -2.31 7.15
N ALA A 641 -3.71 -2.50 8.00
CA ALA A 641 -3.98 -2.75 9.41
C ALA A 641 -4.63 -1.54 10.12
N ALA A 642 -4.29 -0.31 9.73
CA ALA A 642 -4.96 0.90 10.20
C ALA A 642 -6.39 1.01 9.64
N ASN A 643 -6.58 0.79 8.34
CA ASN A 643 -7.89 0.77 7.68
C ASN A 643 -8.84 -0.25 8.32
N MET A 644 -8.37 -1.49 8.51
CA MET A 644 -9.13 -2.56 9.16
C MET A 644 -9.47 -2.22 10.61
N ALA A 645 -8.56 -1.58 11.36
CA ALA A 645 -8.84 -1.09 12.70
C ALA A 645 -9.91 0.01 12.70
N HIS A 646 -9.86 0.93 11.75
CA HIS A 646 -10.85 2.01 11.57
C HIS A 646 -12.25 1.46 11.24
N HIS A 647 -12.38 0.60 10.22
CA HIS A 647 -13.67 -0.02 9.86
C HIS A 647 -14.24 -0.89 11.00
N ALA A 648 -13.40 -1.62 11.74
CA ALA A 648 -13.85 -2.38 12.91
C ALA A 648 -14.35 -1.47 14.05
N ASN A 649 -13.70 -0.32 14.28
CA ASN A 649 -14.16 0.67 15.24
C ASN A 649 -15.51 1.27 14.83
N ILE A 650 -15.69 1.67 13.56
CA ILE A 650 -16.96 2.19 13.03
C ILE A 650 -18.09 1.16 13.20
N ARG A 651 -17.87 -0.11 12.81
CA ARG A 651 -18.87 -1.16 13.02
C ARG A 651 -19.20 -1.36 14.51
N SER A 652 -18.21 -1.31 15.40
CA SER A 652 -18.42 -1.38 16.85
C SER A 652 -19.23 -0.19 17.38
N MET A 653 -19.05 1.02 16.82
CA MET A 653 -19.84 2.20 17.16
C MET A 653 -21.29 2.08 16.67
N ASN A 654 -21.51 1.71 15.40
CA ASN A 654 -22.84 1.54 14.84
C ASN A 654 -23.65 0.48 15.60
N VAL A 655 -23.05 -0.69 15.88
CA VAL A 655 -23.68 -1.76 16.69
C VAL A 655 -23.95 -1.34 18.15
N LYS A 656 -23.22 -0.35 18.69
CA LYS A 656 -23.56 0.26 20.00
C LYS A 656 -24.73 1.24 19.88
N VAL A 657 -24.79 2.03 18.82
CA VAL A 657 -25.88 3.00 18.53
C VAL A 657 -27.21 2.31 18.21
N GLU A 658 -27.18 1.09 17.66
CA GLU A 658 -28.37 0.23 17.49
C GLU A 658 -28.79 -0.48 18.79
N LYS A 659 -27.87 -0.69 19.73
CA LYS A 659 -28.13 -1.39 21.01
C LYS A 659 -28.51 -0.45 22.15
N THR A 660 -28.27 0.85 22.04
CA THR A 660 -29.05 1.85 22.75
C THR A 660 -30.29 2.21 21.92
N PRO A 661 -31.46 2.45 22.54
CA PRO A 661 -32.63 2.97 21.83
C PRO A 661 -32.42 4.47 21.51
N SER A 662 -31.53 4.74 20.55
CA SER A 662 -31.15 6.08 20.08
C SER A 662 -31.99 6.49 18.87
N SER A 663 -32.56 7.70 18.91
CA SER A 663 -33.48 8.21 17.88
C SER A 663 -32.82 8.51 16.52
N ALA A 664 -31.48 8.43 16.41
CA ALA A 664 -30.73 8.82 15.21
C ALA A 664 -31.19 8.10 13.92
N TYR A 665 -31.46 6.80 13.98
CA TYR A 665 -31.95 6.02 12.82
C TYR A 665 -33.36 6.42 12.34
N SER A 666 -34.11 7.21 13.13
CA SER A 666 -35.41 7.77 12.73
C SER A 666 -35.24 8.99 11.82
N CYS A 667 -34.23 9.84 12.06
CA CYS A 667 -34.19 11.20 11.51
C CYS A 667 -33.81 11.30 10.02
N ALA A 668 -33.35 10.21 9.38
CA ALA A 668 -33.02 10.19 7.96
C ALA A 668 -34.28 10.02 7.08
N SER A 669 -35.08 8.99 7.35
CA SER A 669 -36.37 8.76 6.68
C SER A 669 -37.37 9.88 6.98
N LEU A 670 -37.43 10.33 8.24
CA LEU A 670 -38.24 11.48 8.67
C LEU A 670 -38.07 12.69 7.77
N LEU A 671 -36.84 13.08 7.41
CA LEU A 671 -36.65 14.30 6.64
C LEU A 671 -37.16 14.15 5.20
N ALA A 672 -36.98 12.98 4.59
CA ALA A 672 -37.54 12.68 3.27
C ALA A 672 -39.07 12.71 3.28
N ASP A 673 -39.70 12.14 4.32
CA ASP A 673 -41.16 12.14 4.47
C ASP A 673 -41.72 13.55 4.78
N LEU A 674 -41.05 14.35 5.61
CA LEU A 674 -41.43 15.74 5.89
C LEU A 674 -41.41 16.61 4.61
N PHE A 675 -40.44 16.39 3.73
CA PHE A 675 -40.33 17.07 2.43
C PHE A 675 -41.16 16.43 1.29
N ARG A 676 -42.09 15.51 1.59
CA ARG A 676 -43.22 15.18 0.69
C ARG A 676 -44.31 16.24 0.73
N GLU A 677 -44.49 16.87 1.89
CA GLU A 677 -45.45 17.95 2.13
C GLU A 677 -44.73 19.16 2.74
N PRO A 678 -43.90 19.89 1.97
CA PRO A 678 -43.29 21.14 2.43
C PRO A 678 -44.34 22.23 2.69
N ASP A 679 -44.03 23.16 3.61
CA ASP A 679 -44.94 24.26 3.96
C ASP A 679 -44.92 25.40 2.93
N VAL A 680 -43.83 25.54 2.17
CA VAL A 680 -43.64 26.50 1.06
C VAL A 680 -42.73 25.87 -0.01
N GLU A 681 -43.04 26.06 -1.29
CA GLU A 681 -42.13 25.75 -2.42
C GLU A 681 -42.07 26.89 -3.43
N PHE A 682 -40.91 27.05 -4.07
CA PHE A 682 -40.70 27.95 -5.21
C PHE A 682 -39.47 27.51 -6.01
N GLY A 683 -39.61 27.29 -7.32
CA GLY A 683 -38.51 26.76 -8.14
C GLY A 683 -38.01 25.40 -7.62
N SER A 684 -36.71 25.27 -7.45
CA SER A 684 -35.99 24.13 -6.86
C SER A 684 -35.99 24.10 -5.31
N PHE A 685 -36.58 25.10 -4.65
CA PHE A 685 -36.54 25.29 -3.20
C PHE A 685 -37.84 24.79 -2.53
N SER A 686 -37.70 23.94 -1.51
CA SER A 686 -38.79 23.48 -0.62
C SER A 686 -38.44 23.80 0.84
N ILE A 687 -39.40 24.29 1.63
CA ILE A 687 -39.16 24.73 3.03
C ILE A 687 -40.15 24.06 4.00
N ILE A 688 -39.66 23.67 5.18
CA ILE A 688 -40.48 23.27 6.34
C ILE A 688 -40.13 24.12 7.57
N PHE A 689 -41.13 24.52 8.36
CA PHE A 689 -40.97 25.39 9.53
C PHE A 689 -41.11 24.63 10.85
N ALA A 690 -40.31 24.99 11.86
CA ALA A 690 -40.28 24.32 13.17
C ALA A 690 -41.54 24.52 14.03
N GLN A 691 -42.28 25.60 13.80
CA GLN A 691 -43.55 25.91 14.48
C GLN A 691 -44.51 26.65 13.54
N LYS A 692 -45.82 26.51 13.76
CA LYS A 692 -46.84 27.32 13.04
C LYS A 692 -46.98 28.76 13.53
N ASN A 693 -46.51 29.07 14.75
CA ASN A 693 -46.57 30.42 15.30
C ASN A 693 -45.77 31.40 14.43
N GLY A 694 -46.29 32.62 14.28
CA GLY A 694 -45.74 33.63 13.37
C GLY A 694 -44.43 34.30 13.82
N ASP A 695 -43.63 33.66 14.67
CA ASP A 695 -42.33 34.18 15.11
C ASP A 695 -41.35 34.25 13.92
N PRO A 696 -40.86 35.45 13.54
CA PRO A 696 -39.89 35.62 12.46
C PRO A 696 -38.56 34.90 12.72
N LYS A 697 -38.22 34.60 13.98
CA LYS A 697 -36.99 33.90 14.39
C LYS A 697 -37.14 32.38 14.49
N SER A 698 -38.35 31.83 14.35
CA SER A 698 -38.57 30.38 14.39
C SER A 698 -37.74 29.67 13.31
N PRO A 699 -37.03 28.57 13.61
CA PRO A 699 -36.16 27.94 12.61
C PRO A 699 -36.95 27.24 11.50
N ALA A 700 -36.32 27.17 10.33
CA ALA A 700 -36.82 26.52 9.13
C ALA A 700 -35.71 25.64 8.53
N ILE A 701 -36.10 24.51 7.93
CA ILE A 701 -35.20 23.69 7.13
C ILE A 701 -35.52 23.95 5.67
N LEU A 702 -34.51 24.41 4.92
CA LEU A 702 -34.57 24.54 3.47
C LEU A 702 -33.99 23.27 2.82
N ARG A 703 -34.66 22.79 1.76
CA ARG A 703 -34.14 21.83 0.77
C ARG A 703 -34.01 22.56 -0.57
N VAL A 704 -32.88 22.39 -1.25
CA VAL A 704 -32.68 22.73 -2.65
C VAL A 704 -32.51 21.44 -3.44
N THR A 705 -33.18 21.34 -4.59
CA THR A 705 -33.25 20.12 -5.41
C THR A 705 -32.69 20.35 -6.80
N PHE A 706 -31.62 19.62 -7.15
CA PHE A 706 -30.96 19.70 -8.45
C PHE A 706 -31.35 18.49 -9.32
N GLY A 707 -31.91 18.77 -10.49
CA GLY A 707 -32.37 17.78 -11.49
C GLY A 707 -33.24 18.43 -12.57
N GLU A 708 -33.41 17.78 -13.74
CA GLU A 708 -34.17 18.35 -14.87
C GLU A 708 -35.68 18.46 -14.58
N HIS A 709 -36.19 19.67 -14.36
CA HIS A 709 -37.62 19.96 -14.47
C HIS A 709 -38.05 20.09 -15.94
N LYS A 710 -38.43 18.97 -16.57
CA LYS A 710 -39.05 18.96 -17.91
C LYS A 710 -40.44 19.64 -17.92
N LYS A 711 -40.47 20.96 -18.13
CA LYS A 711 -41.68 21.69 -18.51
C LYS A 711 -41.83 21.71 -20.03
N LYS A 712 -42.93 21.16 -20.54
CA LYS A 712 -43.33 21.32 -21.95
C LYS A 712 -43.74 22.76 -22.20
N TYR A 713 -43.06 23.48 -23.10
CA TYR A 713 -43.58 24.62 -23.84
C TYR A 713 -43.02 24.62 -25.26
N HIS A 714 -43.70 25.31 -26.19
CA HIS A 714 -43.48 25.19 -27.63
C HIS A 714 -42.15 25.79 -28.12
N GLU A 715 -41.64 25.21 -29.21
CA GLU A 715 -40.57 25.79 -30.03
C GLU A 715 -41.04 27.04 -30.77
N VAL A 716 -40.19 28.06 -30.83
CA VAL A 716 -40.01 28.92 -32.02
C VAL A 716 -38.51 29.16 -32.20
N SER A 717 -38.03 29.05 -33.43
CA SER A 717 -36.61 28.99 -33.80
C SER A 717 -35.91 30.36 -33.87
N ARG A 718 -34.58 30.35 -33.72
CA ARG A 718 -33.63 30.94 -34.69
C ARG A 718 -32.17 30.51 -34.45
N GLN A 719 -31.34 30.69 -35.49
CA GLN A 719 -29.92 30.35 -35.57
C GLN A 719 -29.08 31.44 -34.83
N ASP A 720 -27.86 31.17 -34.33
CA ASP A 720 -26.65 31.29 -35.16
C ASP A 720 -25.34 30.67 -34.58
N GLN A 721 -24.43 30.34 -35.50
CA GLN A 721 -22.95 30.31 -35.47
C GLN A 721 -22.07 29.73 -34.31
N GLN A 722 -21.08 28.90 -34.75
CA GLN A 722 -19.68 28.73 -34.26
C GLN A 722 -19.44 28.45 -32.75
N GLN A 723 -18.93 27.29 -32.29
CA GLN A 723 -17.68 26.60 -32.64
C GLN A 723 -17.73 25.09 -32.26
N HIS A 724 -16.70 24.29 -32.60
CA HIS A 724 -16.65 22.84 -32.30
C HIS A 724 -15.28 22.35 -31.80
N SER A 725 -15.22 22.01 -30.51
CA SER A 725 -14.46 20.88 -29.93
C SER A 725 -15.13 20.50 -28.59
N ASN A 726 -14.74 19.38 -27.97
CA ASN A 726 -15.26 18.81 -26.70
C ASN A 726 -16.70 18.22 -26.70
N LYS A 727 -17.58 18.53 -27.66
CA LYS A 727 -19.01 18.12 -27.60
C LYS A 727 -19.22 16.59 -27.54
N LEU A 728 -18.38 15.79 -28.20
CA LEU A 728 -18.48 14.33 -28.21
C LEU A 728 -18.11 13.71 -26.86
N LEU A 729 -17.01 14.16 -26.24
CA LEU A 729 -16.58 13.70 -24.92
C LEU A 729 -17.62 14.06 -23.83
N PHE A 730 -18.20 15.26 -23.92
CA PHE A 730 -19.26 15.68 -23.01
C PHE A 730 -20.55 14.86 -23.19
N GLN A 731 -20.90 14.49 -24.44
CA GLN A 731 -22.02 13.58 -24.70
C GLN A 731 -21.78 12.15 -24.22
N GLN A 732 -20.54 11.63 -24.29
CA GLN A 732 -20.19 10.31 -23.75
C GLN A 732 -20.17 10.29 -22.22
N LEU A 733 -19.72 11.38 -21.57
CA LEU A 733 -19.84 11.53 -20.12
C LEU A 733 -21.30 11.67 -19.68
N GLN A 734 -22.11 12.44 -20.41
CA GLN A 734 -23.55 12.55 -20.14
C GLN A 734 -24.30 11.23 -20.39
N SER A 735 -23.95 10.42 -21.39
CA SER A 735 -24.60 9.12 -21.59
C SER A 735 -24.24 8.11 -20.49
N HIS A 736 -23.00 8.12 -20.00
CA HIS A 736 -22.60 7.29 -18.85
C HIS A 736 -23.31 7.70 -17.55
N PHE A 737 -23.38 9.00 -17.23
CA PHE A 737 -24.09 9.46 -16.04
C PHE A 737 -25.61 9.22 -16.11
N ASN A 738 -26.23 9.39 -17.29
CA ASN A 738 -27.67 9.19 -17.45
C ASN A 738 -28.15 7.73 -17.34
N GLN A 739 -27.25 6.74 -17.31
CA GLN A 739 -27.63 5.33 -17.12
C GLN A 739 -27.59 4.85 -15.66
N GLN A 740 -27.02 5.61 -14.71
CA GLN A 740 -27.01 5.27 -13.28
C GLN A 740 -28.01 6.10 -12.46
N GLN A 741 -29.30 5.89 -12.76
CA GLN A 741 -30.49 6.35 -12.02
C GLN A 741 -30.77 7.87 -11.98
N GLN A 742 -32.05 8.20 -12.13
CA GLN A 742 -32.60 9.55 -11.98
C GLN A 742 -32.77 9.93 -10.49
N GLN A 743 -31.67 9.99 -9.74
CA GLN A 743 -31.70 10.49 -8.36
C GLN A 743 -31.55 12.01 -8.34
N GLN A 744 -32.54 12.70 -7.80
CA GLN A 744 -32.49 14.15 -7.58
C GLN A 744 -31.51 14.45 -6.44
N LEU A 745 -30.55 15.36 -6.67
CA LEU A 745 -29.61 15.76 -5.63
C LEU A 745 -30.27 16.77 -4.69
N HIS A 746 -30.53 16.36 -3.45
CA HIS A 746 -31.06 17.23 -2.40
C HIS A 746 -29.96 17.70 -1.46
N ILE A 747 -29.77 19.01 -1.35
CA ILE A 747 -28.93 19.66 -0.33
C ILE A 747 -29.77 20.60 0.52
N TYR A 748 -29.31 20.88 1.74
CA TYR A 748 -30.12 21.48 2.79
C TYR A 748 -29.38 22.59 3.53
N THR A 749 -30.11 23.46 4.21
CA THR A 749 -29.54 24.37 5.24
C THR A 749 -30.61 24.79 6.24
N LEU A 750 -30.20 25.48 7.31
CA LEU A 750 -31.09 26.05 8.32
C LEU A 750 -31.23 27.56 8.11
N LEU A 751 -32.46 28.07 8.19
CA LEU A 751 -32.81 29.49 8.08
C LEU A 751 -33.73 29.90 9.24
N SER A 752 -33.89 31.20 9.48
CA SER A 752 -35.05 31.70 10.21
C SER A 752 -36.30 31.76 9.32
N ARG A 753 -37.49 31.79 9.94
CA ARG A 753 -38.78 31.97 9.26
C ARG A 753 -38.79 33.22 8.39
N GLN A 754 -38.17 34.31 8.85
CA GLN A 754 -38.04 35.55 8.07
C GLN A 754 -37.15 35.35 6.84
N GLN A 755 -35.93 34.81 7.02
CA GLN A 755 -34.99 34.58 5.91
C GLN A 755 -35.58 33.66 4.82
N ALA A 756 -36.33 32.63 5.23
CA ALA A 756 -37.06 31.73 4.35
C ALA A 756 -38.17 32.43 3.53
N LEU A 757 -38.83 33.45 4.09
CA LEU A 757 -39.82 34.27 3.38
C LEU A 757 -39.16 35.34 2.50
N ASP A 758 -38.11 36.00 2.98
CA ASP A 758 -37.33 36.98 2.22
C ASP A 758 -36.75 36.35 0.94
N LEU A 759 -36.25 35.10 1.04
CA LEU A 759 -35.73 34.32 -0.09
C LEU A 759 -36.79 34.04 -1.17
N ARG A 760 -38.06 33.88 -0.78
CA ARG A 760 -39.17 33.65 -1.72
C ARG A 760 -39.43 34.88 -2.59
N GLU A 761 -39.36 36.06 -1.99
CA GLU A 761 -39.62 37.34 -2.67
C GLU A 761 -38.47 37.78 -3.59
N VAL A 762 -37.31 37.10 -3.53
CA VAL A 762 -36.21 37.28 -4.48
C VAL A 762 -36.69 36.93 -5.90
N ARG A 763 -36.58 37.92 -6.80
CA ARG A 763 -36.89 37.79 -8.22
C ARG A 763 -35.60 37.54 -9.01
N GLY A 764 -35.74 36.93 -10.20
CA GLY A 764 -34.61 36.62 -11.08
C GLY A 764 -34.25 35.13 -11.20
N GLY A 765 -35.07 34.22 -10.64
CA GLY A 765 -34.87 32.78 -10.78
C GLY A 765 -33.96 32.18 -9.71
N ASP A 766 -33.59 30.92 -9.92
CA ASP A 766 -33.02 30.10 -8.84
C ASP A 766 -31.52 30.33 -8.64
N GLU A 767 -30.77 30.69 -9.68
CA GLU A 767 -29.37 31.12 -9.58
C GLU A 767 -29.23 32.37 -8.68
N ILE A 768 -30.11 33.35 -8.84
CA ILE A 768 -30.10 34.57 -8.01
C ILE A 768 -30.53 34.27 -6.56
N ARG A 769 -31.33 33.23 -6.33
CA ARG A 769 -31.65 32.74 -4.97
C ARG A 769 -30.51 31.96 -4.32
N LEU A 770 -29.75 31.17 -5.09
CA LEU A 770 -28.53 30.53 -4.63
C LEU A 770 -27.48 31.58 -4.22
N ASN A 771 -27.27 32.60 -5.05
CA ASN A 771 -26.36 33.70 -4.72
C ASN A 771 -26.87 34.55 -3.54
N TYR A 772 -28.19 34.69 -3.35
CA TYR A 772 -28.75 35.32 -2.15
C TYR A 772 -28.45 34.52 -0.88
N LEU A 773 -28.50 33.18 -0.95
CA LEU A 773 -28.15 32.30 0.17
C LEU A 773 -26.65 32.40 0.53
N SER A 774 -25.75 32.34 -0.44
CA SER A 774 -24.30 32.42 -0.18
C SER A 774 -23.86 33.83 0.20
N GLU A 775 -24.10 34.83 -0.64
CA GLU A 775 -23.49 36.16 -0.50
C GLU A 775 -24.20 37.05 0.52
N LYS A 776 -25.53 36.92 0.64
CA LYS A 776 -26.35 37.84 1.46
C LYS A 776 -26.84 37.23 2.77
N LEU A 777 -27.05 35.91 2.83
CA LEU A 777 -27.38 35.21 4.08
C LEU A 777 -26.18 34.49 4.71
N GLY A 778 -25.06 34.32 3.99
CA GLY A 778 -23.85 33.68 4.51
C GLY A 778 -23.99 32.18 4.79
N VAL A 779 -25.06 31.54 4.31
CA VAL A 779 -25.37 30.14 4.66
C VAL A 779 -24.78 29.15 3.67
N LYS A 780 -24.12 28.12 4.20
CA LYS A 780 -23.64 26.99 3.41
C LYS A 780 -24.78 25.99 3.19
N LEU A 781 -24.88 25.47 1.97
CA LEU A 781 -25.72 24.32 1.63
C LEU A 781 -24.93 23.03 1.86
N VAL A 782 -25.55 22.04 2.50
CA VAL A 782 -24.89 20.79 2.93
C VAL A 782 -25.74 19.56 2.60
N GLY A 783 -25.10 18.41 2.37
CA GLY A 783 -25.80 17.12 2.34
C GLY A 783 -26.40 16.78 3.72
N ARG A 784 -27.37 15.86 3.78
CA ARG A 784 -28.14 15.53 5.00
C ARG A 784 -27.29 15.31 6.27
N LYS A 785 -26.10 14.72 6.15
CA LYS A 785 -25.19 14.47 7.28
C LYS A 785 -24.55 15.75 7.85
N GLY A 786 -24.38 16.81 7.03
CA GLY A 786 -23.77 18.07 7.42
C GLY A 786 -24.69 19.05 8.16
N LEU A 787 -25.99 18.75 8.29
CA LEU A 787 -26.93 19.58 9.04
C LEU A 787 -26.72 19.55 10.56
N GLY A 788 -26.02 18.52 11.07
CA GLY A 788 -25.68 18.38 12.50
C GLY A 788 -26.87 18.09 13.44
N PRO A 789 -26.58 17.85 14.74
CA PRO A 789 -27.58 17.41 15.72
C PRO A 789 -28.66 18.47 16.04
N ASN A 790 -28.34 19.76 15.84
CA ASN A 790 -29.31 20.84 16.01
C ASN A 790 -30.48 20.69 15.03
N ALA A 791 -30.21 20.26 13.79
CA ALA A 791 -31.27 19.97 12.83
C ALA A 791 -32.07 18.73 13.21
N ASP A 792 -31.45 17.68 13.77
CA ASP A 792 -32.18 16.48 14.19
C ASP A 792 -33.23 16.78 15.29
N SER A 793 -32.93 17.72 16.19
CA SER A 793 -33.90 18.25 17.16
C SER A 793 -35.07 18.99 16.50
N ILE A 794 -34.78 19.83 15.50
CA ILE A 794 -35.81 20.55 14.71
C ILE A 794 -36.69 19.55 13.93
N ILE A 795 -36.08 18.53 13.31
CA ILE A 795 -36.76 17.47 12.56
C ILE A 795 -37.73 16.69 13.46
N ALA A 796 -37.30 16.33 14.69
CA ALA A 796 -38.16 15.69 15.67
C ALA A 796 -39.34 16.61 16.10
N SER A 797 -39.10 17.91 16.32
CA SER A 797 -40.14 18.89 16.64
C SER A 797 -41.18 19.03 15.53
N ILE A 798 -40.74 19.16 14.27
CA ILE A 798 -41.63 19.28 13.10
C ILE A 798 -42.52 18.03 12.97
N LYS A 799 -41.96 16.83 13.14
CA LYS A 799 -42.75 15.60 13.14
C LYS A 799 -43.79 15.60 14.26
N ALA A 800 -43.40 15.92 15.50
CA ALA A 800 -44.32 15.92 16.64
C ALA A 800 -45.46 16.94 16.47
N GLU A 801 -45.20 18.12 15.89
CA GLU A 801 -46.26 19.09 15.59
C GLU A 801 -47.19 18.61 14.45
N ARG A 802 -46.66 17.90 13.44
CA ARG A 802 -47.46 17.39 12.30
C ARG A 802 -48.29 16.15 12.65
N GLU A 803 -47.78 15.22 13.46
CA GLU A 803 -48.55 14.03 13.88
C GLU A 803 -49.76 14.39 14.75
N ASN A 804 -49.66 15.45 15.56
CA ASN A 804 -50.77 16.02 16.35
C ASN A 804 -51.87 16.69 15.51
N ARG A 805 -51.77 16.72 14.17
CA ARG A 805 -52.73 17.41 13.28
C ARG A 805 -53.65 16.50 12.45
N LYS A 806 -53.69 15.18 12.70
CA LYS A 806 -54.70 14.31 12.07
C LYS A 806 -56.11 14.70 12.55
N PRO A 807 -57.02 15.19 11.69
CA PRO A 807 -58.33 15.62 12.14
C PRO A 807 -59.26 14.43 12.39
N VAL A 808 -60.15 14.57 13.37
CA VAL A 808 -61.26 13.63 13.59
C VAL A 808 -62.24 13.74 12.44
N SER A 809 -62.54 12.62 11.78
CA SER A 809 -63.57 12.55 10.74
C SER A 809 -64.97 12.52 11.37
N THR A 810 -65.69 13.64 11.28
CA THR A 810 -67.09 13.73 11.71
C THR A 810 -68.03 13.18 10.64
N SER A 811 -68.63 12.01 10.89
CA SER A 811 -69.86 11.56 10.21
C SER A 811 -70.92 11.22 11.25
N MET A 812 -72.02 11.97 11.29
CA MET A 812 -73.12 11.70 12.21
C MET A 812 -74.07 10.64 11.64
N ALA A 813 -74.21 9.51 12.33
CA ALA A 813 -75.34 8.58 12.18
C ALA A 813 -75.62 7.87 13.51
N HIS A 814 -76.90 7.64 13.78
CA HIS A 814 -77.52 7.34 15.09
C HIS A 814 -76.99 6.13 15.91
N LYS A 815 -77.07 6.29 17.24
CA LYS A 815 -77.20 5.22 18.26
C LYS A 815 -78.45 4.35 17.99
N PRO A 816 -78.49 3.04 18.34
CA PRO A 816 -78.39 2.54 19.73
C PRO A 816 -77.49 1.29 19.91
N GLY A 817 -77.13 0.87 21.14
CA GLY A 817 -77.33 1.46 22.48
C GLY A 817 -76.96 0.50 23.65
N VAL A 818 -76.97 1.05 24.89
CA VAL A 818 -77.07 0.36 26.21
C VAL A 818 -75.90 -0.53 26.73
N SER A 819 -75.45 -0.22 27.97
CA SER A 819 -74.71 -1.08 28.96
C SER A 819 -73.26 -1.56 28.66
N ASN A 820 -72.36 -1.79 29.64
CA ASN A 820 -72.29 -1.35 31.05
C ASN A 820 -70.85 -1.42 31.66
N LEU A 821 -70.57 -0.51 32.61
CA LEU A 821 -69.70 -0.55 33.81
C LEU A 821 -68.40 -1.43 33.89
N LYS A 822 -67.28 -0.75 34.26
CA LYS A 822 -66.32 -1.04 35.38
C LYS A 822 -65.47 -2.36 35.34
N THR A 823 -64.32 -2.53 36.04
CA THR A 823 -63.47 -1.68 36.92
C THR A 823 -62.00 -2.16 36.88
N ASP A 824 -61.08 -1.40 37.48
CA ASP A 824 -59.70 -1.79 37.82
C ASP A 824 -59.56 -3.05 38.71
N ILE A 825 -58.37 -3.68 38.72
CA ILE A 825 -57.45 -3.71 39.89
C ILE A 825 -56.09 -4.38 39.55
N MET A 826 -55.09 -4.20 40.42
CA MET A 826 -53.65 -4.36 40.17
C MET A 826 -52.93 -5.51 40.94
N LYS A 827 -51.76 -5.91 40.39
CA LYS A 827 -50.48 -6.28 41.07
C LYS A 827 -50.24 -7.68 41.71
N ARG A 828 -49.05 -8.23 41.38
CA ARG A 828 -48.02 -8.89 42.26
C ARG A 828 -48.31 -10.34 42.77
N LYS A 829 -47.33 -11.23 43.05
CA LYS A 829 -45.84 -11.36 42.79
C LYS A 829 -45.33 -12.79 43.20
N ILE A 830 -44.07 -13.12 42.87
CA ILE A 830 -43.08 -13.99 43.61
C ILE A 830 -42.87 -15.52 43.33
N ILE A 831 -41.70 -15.82 42.72
CA ILE A 831 -40.60 -16.81 43.01
C ILE A 831 -40.82 -18.17 43.72
N ARG A 832 -40.29 -19.29 43.14
CA ARG A 832 -39.37 -20.36 43.69
C ARG A 832 -39.57 -21.75 43.01
N LYS A 833 -38.69 -22.79 43.06
CA LYS A 833 -37.20 -22.94 42.95
C LYS A 833 -36.80 -24.47 42.87
N ALA A 834 -36.12 -24.92 41.80
CA ALA A 834 -35.14 -26.05 41.65
C ALA A 834 -35.41 -27.56 42.04
N LYS A 835 -35.19 -28.48 41.05
CA LYS A 835 -34.61 -29.87 41.09
C LYS A 835 -34.58 -30.46 39.64
N VAL A 836 -33.66 -31.28 39.07
CA VAL A 836 -32.37 -31.96 39.40
C VAL A 836 -32.43 -33.48 39.76
N VAL A 837 -31.50 -34.31 39.19
CA VAL A 837 -31.27 -35.80 39.30
C VAL A 837 -32.12 -36.70 38.34
N LYS A 838 -31.67 -37.75 37.60
CA LYS A 838 -30.35 -38.42 37.30
C LYS A 838 -30.34 -39.11 35.89
N LYS A 839 -29.19 -39.69 35.48
CA LYS A 839 -28.97 -40.55 34.27
C LYS A 839 -29.34 -42.04 34.48
N SER A 840 -29.42 -42.80 33.38
CA SER A 840 -28.91 -44.19 33.28
C SER A 840 -28.26 -44.46 31.89
N ASN A 841 -27.47 -45.53 31.76
CA ASN A 841 -26.73 -45.94 30.54
C ASN A 841 -27.16 -47.37 30.10
N GLY A 842 -26.91 -47.73 28.83
CA GLY A 842 -26.96 -49.12 28.31
C GLY A 842 -26.17 -49.25 27.00
N SER A 843 -25.65 -50.44 26.65
CA SER A 843 -24.59 -50.57 25.63
C SER A 843 -24.41 -51.97 24.99
N ILE A 844 -24.27 -52.02 23.64
CA ILE A 844 -23.35 -52.92 22.86
C ILE A 844 -23.72 -54.45 22.90
N PRO A 845 -23.26 -55.40 22.03
CA PRO A 845 -22.34 -55.40 20.83
C PRO A 845 -22.88 -56.10 19.52
N HIS A 846 -21.96 -56.27 18.54
CA HIS A 846 -21.93 -57.21 17.37
C HIS A 846 -22.80 -56.88 16.13
N ALA A 847 -22.34 -56.92 14.85
CA ALA A 847 -21.41 -57.78 14.04
C ALA A 847 -22.16 -58.94 13.31
N SER A 848 -21.87 -59.36 12.06
CA SER A 848 -20.93 -58.95 10.99
C SER A 848 -21.19 -59.72 9.66
N MET A 849 -20.63 -59.27 8.51
CA MET A 849 -20.38 -60.09 7.28
C MET A 849 -21.62 -60.57 6.45
N ASN A 850 -21.57 -60.94 5.15
CA ASN A 850 -20.69 -60.62 3.99
C ASN A 850 -21.34 -61.04 2.62
N VAL A 851 -20.75 -60.61 1.47
CA VAL A 851 -20.64 -61.36 0.17
C VAL A 851 -21.84 -61.58 -0.82
N ARG A 852 -21.76 -60.86 -1.96
CA ARG A 852 -21.93 -61.24 -3.41
C ARG A 852 -23.27 -61.63 -4.10
N SER A 853 -23.26 -61.29 -5.41
CA SER A 853 -23.92 -61.91 -6.60
C SER A 853 -25.36 -61.49 -6.97
N ALA A 854 -25.83 -61.68 -8.22
CA ALA A 854 -25.33 -61.28 -9.56
C ALA A 854 -26.31 -61.78 -10.67
N SER A 855 -26.66 -60.95 -11.67
CA SER A 855 -27.46 -61.38 -12.84
C SER A 855 -27.36 -60.41 -14.03
N LYS A 856 -27.66 -60.90 -15.25
CA LYS A 856 -27.53 -60.22 -16.55
C LYS A 856 -28.70 -60.60 -17.49
N VAL A 857 -29.15 -59.66 -18.34
CA VAL A 857 -29.33 -59.73 -19.83
C VAL A 857 -30.03 -60.98 -20.43
N PRO A 858 -31.06 -60.85 -21.30
CA PRO A 858 -30.82 -60.91 -22.76
C PRO A 858 -31.78 -60.10 -23.70
N GLU A 859 -31.51 -60.25 -25.00
CA GLU A 859 -32.28 -59.87 -26.23
C GLU A 859 -32.26 -58.38 -26.68
N GLU A 860 -32.49 -58.08 -27.97
CA GLU A 860 -31.69 -58.25 -29.23
C GLU A 860 -32.55 -57.80 -30.44
N ASN A 861 -31.96 -57.12 -31.46
CA ASN A 861 -32.27 -57.22 -32.91
C ASN A 861 -31.51 -56.19 -33.80
N GLN A 862 -31.59 -56.31 -35.14
CA GLN A 862 -30.87 -55.51 -36.17
C GLN A 862 -31.88 -54.83 -37.17
N ILE A 863 -31.65 -54.29 -38.39
CA ILE A 863 -30.71 -54.49 -39.54
C ILE A 863 -30.53 -53.20 -40.40
N ILE A 864 -29.30 -52.99 -40.93
CA ILE A 864 -28.81 -52.39 -42.22
C ILE A 864 -29.79 -51.61 -43.17
N ASP A 865 -29.43 -50.40 -43.68
CA ASP A 865 -28.92 -50.15 -45.09
C ASP A 865 -28.48 -48.68 -45.44
N GLN A 866 -28.05 -48.44 -46.70
CA GLN A 866 -27.23 -47.34 -47.27
C GLN A 866 -27.95 -46.08 -47.83
N VAL A 867 -27.19 -45.00 -48.17
CA VAL A 867 -27.07 -44.37 -49.53
C VAL A 867 -26.07 -43.17 -49.56
N LEU A 868 -25.46 -42.89 -50.73
CA LEU A 868 -24.47 -41.82 -51.08
C LEU A 868 -25.10 -40.80 -52.09
N PRO A 869 -24.47 -39.68 -52.57
CA PRO A 869 -23.05 -39.44 -52.91
C PRO A 869 -22.53 -38.08 -52.31
N ASP A 870 -21.50 -37.33 -52.78
CA ASP A 870 -20.63 -37.37 -53.99
C ASP A 870 -19.26 -36.66 -53.78
N VAL A 871 -18.43 -36.51 -54.83
CA VAL A 871 -17.09 -35.86 -54.85
C VAL A 871 -16.90 -34.99 -56.12
N PRO A 872 -15.93 -34.04 -56.19
CA PRO A 872 -14.55 -34.34 -56.64
C PRO A 872 -13.46 -33.58 -55.83
N VAL A 873 -12.31 -34.15 -55.43
CA VAL A 873 -11.15 -34.73 -56.19
C VAL A 873 -10.17 -33.70 -56.78
N SER A 874 -9.04 -33.49 -56.08
CA SER A 874 -7.65 -33.46 -56.61
C SER A 874 -6.66 -32.99 -55.51
N GLY A 875 -5.44 -33.53 -55.37
CA GLY A 875 -4.88 -34.77 -55.93
C GLY A 875 -3.36 -34.92 -55.73
N ASN A 876 -2.92 -36.02 -55.11
CA ASN A 876 -1.54 -36.57 -55.07
C ASN A 876 -0.44 -35.72 -54.36
N ASN A 877 0.69 -36.28 -53.90
CA ASN A 877 1.23 -37.64 -54.04
C ASN A 877 1.96 -38.17 -52.78
N GLN A 878 2.35 -39.45 -52.79
CA GLN A 878 2.97 -40.19 -51.66
C GLN A 878 4.51 -40.04 -51.55
N ASN A 879 5.05 -40.30 -50.35
CA ASN A 879 6.31 -41.05 -50.03
C ASN A 879 6.84 -40.64 -48.62
N ASP A 880 7.53 -41.47 -47.83
CA ASP A 880 7.48 -42.93 -47.65
C ASP A 880 8.08 -43.30 -46.25
N LEU A 881 8.06 -44.58 -45.89
CA LEU A 881 8.64 -45.26 -44.71
C LEU A 881 9.87 -44.64 -44.03
N SER A 882 9.85 -44.59 -42.69
CA SER A 882 10.80 -45.34 -41.83
C SER A 882 10.53 -45.17 -40.32
N LYS A 883 11.16 -46.02 -39.48
CA LYS A 883 11.11 -45.99 -38.01
C LYS A 883 12.51 -45.80 -37.44
N SER A 884 12.70 -44.90 -36.47
CA SER A 884 13.70 -45.06 -35.40
C SER A 884 13.61 -43.95 -34.34
N ASN A 885 13.56 -44.35 -33.07
CA ASN A 885 14.09 -43.57 -31.92
C ASN A 885 15.63 -43.45 -32.06
N PRO A 886 16.33 -42.54 -31.36
CA PRO A 886 15.93 -41.78 -30.16
C PRO A 886 15.56 -40.31 -30.37
#